data_AF-A0A928Z3J6-F1
#
_entry.id   AF-A0A928Z3J6-F1
#
_cell.length_a   1.000
_cell.length_b   1.000
_cell.length_c   1.000
_cell.angle_alpha   90.00
_cell.angle_beta   90.00
_cell.angle_gamma   90.00
#
_symmetry.space_group_name_H-M   'P 1'
#
loop_
_entity.id
_entity.type
_entity.pdbx_description
1 polymer ?
#
loop_
_entity_poly.entity_id
_entity_poly.type
_entity_poly.pdbx_seq_one_letter_code
_entity_poly.pdbx_strand_id
1 'polypeptide(L)'
;MTIKFRSKYQRYLAATLAVGSSFILAAPVFSTPAGTEIKNTATATYEDDDGTTFDATSNEVTVTVQEVAGLFVTSLSTVDVNGGSVLPNDDVNFEFKVTNSGNDTTAINVPRDATVSGPATQDSTKNIQIVGFIDPQGNRTTFAPVDVTANAATDTLGLPAITNAAGTHPAGVLPAGYSYIVSVPVKIDGLASSGSNVTVQLGDTGANDNTPGTQNQPNNNGPNDVSTKDAADGGLGESQGAVAQEKEASASAPLTVGSEAIALATLLKTHSTPINSNGTPSILTDDQITYNLALRVESNPPAGSVGVTAGKLVGTAINVDGGTVNRVLIADAIPALTAYVPNSATAANANWTPVYTDVATSTDATQATWVTNPATLTNPVTRVGFIYDATTTPINEGETVNGFNFTVVTSGITGTAPTNITNIAQVFGQTQGNEGPTAPLIYDESGDQSPTNFNDNGTPGPTSSLTPGAPTIPNGVSDPTNDGVDNTNQNDGSGPGGEDNVVTIAAPGQVLNGPASTPGAVGPNNNNDDFTNRGALVPANTAPGSTIDPAEVTFTNTISNPSTTDTLTNLLLVPDAANFTAGPGETLPPTDTLVTLTYGGNTAVYKFNGTNFIFDSGTNIIIPTLAPNQVVDYTVKVDLPINTPLSTDTEEGFSIPIYIFKDNDGDSRPDSIVDEPTQNRTIDRVYTGFLKLTKLARIIDTDGSTEVQPFTNDSNLLNAAMTNGRFIEYKITYKNVSIAPVGTGNITLNARNTVITEDGDTATNTWAAEIAGEITTSHVMNSVTATFGTTQYFPAGEQAGTTKAADVAKYEHTPGVVIQPQAQGDFVFRRKVN
;
A
#
# COMPACT_ATOMS: atom_id res chain seq x y z
N MET A 1 74.30 -7.10 40.08
CA MET A 1 73.05 -7.69 40.61
C MET A 1 71.92 -7.02 39.82
N THR A 2 71.50 -7.47 38.63
CA THR A 2 71.34 -8.86 38.11
C THR A 2 70.29 -9.59 38.95
N ILE A 3 69.09 -9.96 38.47
CA ILE A 3 68.72 -10.82 37.30
C ILE A 3 67.66 -10.14 36.37
N LYS A 4 66.98 -10.83 35.42
CA LYS A 4 67.38 -11.02 34.01
C LYS A 4 66.22 -11.64 33.16
N PHE A 5 65.83 -10.98 32.05
CA PHE A 5 65.15 -11.50 30.83
C PHE A 5 63.71 -12.12 30.80
N ARG A 6 62.90 -11.60 29.84
CA ARG A 6 62.00 -12.29 28.84
C ARG A 6 60.75 -13.08 29.34
N SER A 7 59.66 -13.27 28.59
CA SER A 7 59.16 -12.74 27.28
C SER A 7 57.64 -12.96 27.07
N LYS A 8 57.07 -12.40 25.98
CA LYS A 8 55.64 -12.38 25.55
C LYS A 8 54.88 -13.75 25.49
N TYR A 9 53.54 -13.68 25.65
CA TYR A 9 52.43 -14.16 24.76
C TYR A 9 51.26 -14.92 25.43
N GLN A 10 50.06 -14.78 24.82
CA GLN A 10 48.78 -15.51 25.03
C GLN A 10 48.04 -15.24 26.37
N ARG A 11 46.70 -15.10 26.44
CA ARG A 11 45.58 -15.24 25.46
C ARG A 11 44.52 -14.11 25.64
N TYR A 12 43.59 -14.00 24.68
CA TYR A 12 42.37 -13.16 24.73
C TYR A 12 41.12 -14.03 25.04
N LEU A 13 39.95 -13.36 25.18
CA LEU A 13 38.58 -13.87 25.36
C LEU A 13 38.26 -14.58 26.69
N ALA A 14 37.60 -13.84 27.60
CA ALA A 14 36.77 -14.35 28.70
C ALA A 14 35.93 -13.21 29.32
N ALA A 15 35.14 -12.47 28.52
CA ALA A 15 34.30 -11.37 29.03
C ALA A 15 33.12 -11.04 28.09
N THR A 16 31.99 -10.62 28.68
CA THR A 16 30.83 -10.00 28.01
C THR A 16 29.93 -10.93 27.17
N LEU A 17 29.28 -11.91 27.83
CA LEU A 17 27.95 -12.39 27.41
C LEU A 17 26.92 -11.93 28.45
N ALA A 18 26.57 -10.64 28.40
CA ALA A 18 25.72 -9.97 29.40
C ALA A 18 24.93 -8.79 28.79
N VAL A 19 24.51 -8.93 27.53
CA VAL A 19 23.64 -7.98 26.80
C VAL A 19 22.72 -8.80 25.89
N GLY A 20 21.40 -8.76 26.03
CA GLY A 20 20.65 -8.21 27.16
C GLY A 20 19.23 -8.77 27.22
N SER A 21 18.87 -9.41 28.33
CA SER A 21 17.50 -9.86 28.58
C SER A 21 16.63 -8.65 28.93
N SER A 22 16.00 -8.05 27.92
CA SER A 22 14.98 -7.01 28.11
C SER A 22 13.75 -7.62 28.80
N PHE A 23 13.70 -7.50 30.12
CA PHE A 23 12.54 -7.86 30.94
C PHE A 23 11.30 -7.11 30.44
N ILE A 24 10.38 -7.82 29.79
CA ILE A 24 8.99 -7.40 29.77
C ILE A 24 8.46 -7.68 31.18
N LEU A 25 8.44 -6.63 32.01
CA LEU A 25 7.56 -6.57 33.17
C LEU A 25 6.12 -6.54 32.64
N ALA A 26 5.55 -7.73 32.45
CA ALA A 26 4.13 -7.90 32.18
C ALA A 26 3.36 -7.49 33.44
N ALA A 27 3.10 -6.19 33.59
CA ALA A 27 2.09 -5.71 34.52
C ALA A 27 0.75 -6.38 34.15
N PRO A 28 -0.04 -6.86 35.12
CA PRO A 28 -1.34 -7.45 34.84
C PRO A 28 -2.24 -6.39 34.20
N VAL A 29 -2.56 -6.58 32.93
CA VAL A 29 -3.49 -5.72 32.19
C VAL A 29 -4.91 -6.09 32.65
N PHE A 30 -5.66 -5.12 33.15
CA PHE A 30 -7.10 -5.28 33.33
C PHE A 30 -7.75 -5.32 31.95
N SER A 31 -8.15 -6.51 31.53
CA SER A 31 -8.60 -6.76 30.16
C SER A 31 -10.12 -6.66 30.04
N THR A 32 -10.59 -6.07 28.95
CA THR A 32 -12.00 -5.81 28.64
C THR A 32 -12.83 -7.10 28.70
N PRO A 33 -13.97 -7.15 29.41
CA PRO A 33 -14.76 -8.37 29.49
C PRO A 33 -15.23 -8.87 28.12
N ALA A 34 -15.19 -10.20 27.91
CA ALA A 34 -15.74 -10.83 26.72
C ALA A 34 -17.23 -10.48 26.54
N GLY A 35 -17.66 -10.32 25.29
CA GLY A 35 -19.01 -9.89 24.91
C GLY A 35 -19.22 -8.37 24.78
N THR A 36 -18.18 -7.54 24.98
CA THR A 36 -18.29 -6.07 24.86
C THR A 36 -18.35 -5.60 23.39
N GLU A 37 -19.35 -4.79 23.02
CA GLU A 37 -19.48 -4.16 21.68
C GLU A 37 -18.80 -2.78 21.57
N ILE A 38 -18.04 -2.59 20.49
CA ILE A 38 -17.32 -1.36 20.14
C ILE A 38 -17.80 -0.89 18.76
N LYS A 39 -18.35 0.32 18.67
CA LYS A 39 -18.98 0.88 17.45
C LYS A 39 -18.36 2.20 17.03
N ASN A 40 -18.21 2.42 15.73
CA ASN A 40 -17.58 3.64 15.19
C ASN A 40 -18.07 4.07 13.79
N THR A 41 -18.46 5.33 13.64
CA THR A 41 -18.94 6.03 12.43
C THR A 41 -18.26 7.42 12.32
N ALA A 42 -17.91 7.85 11.11
CA ALA A 42 -17.25 9.13 10.82
C ALA A 42 -18.24 10.17 10.29
N THR A 43 -17.98 11.45 10.52
CA THR A 43 -18.67 12.58 9.87
C THR A 43 -17.66 13.57 9.30
N ALA A 44 -18.03 14.37 8.30
CA ALA A 44 -17.19 15.47 7.83
C ALA A 44 -18.01 16.65 7.29
N THR A 45 -17.43 17.85 7.40
CA THR A 45 -17.90 19.07 6.74
C THR A 45 -16.86 19.53 5.71
N TYR A 46 -17.30 20.03 4.56
CA TYR A 46 -16.44 20.53 3.49
C TYR A 46 -17.15 21.65 2.70
N GLU A 47 -16.40 22.43 1.92
CA GLU A 47 -16.92 23.53 1.09
C GLU A 47 -16.62 23.29 -0.40
N ASP A 48 -17.45 23.82 -1.30
CA ASP A 48 -17.12 23.88 -2.74
C ASP A 48 -16.31 25.13 -3.12
N ASP A 49 -16.04 25.32 -4.41
CA ASP A 49 -15.33 26.49 -4.96
C ASP A 49 -16.10 27.81 -4.86
N ASP A 50 -17.43 27.78 -4.71
CA ASP A 50 -18.28 28.96 -4.46
C ASP A 50 -18.36 29.31 -2.95
N GLY A 51 -17.89 28.41 -2.06
CA GLY A 51 -17.94 28.54 -0.60
C GLY A 51 -19.21 27.98 0.05
N THR A 52 -19.95 27.12 -0.65
CA THR A 52 -21.13 26.41 -0.12
C THR A 52 -20.69 25.26 0.78
N THR A 53 -21.19 25.17 2.02
CA THR A 53 -20.85 24.07 2.94
C THR A 53 -21.74 22.83 2.72
N PHE A 54 -21.14 21.64 2.77
CA PHE A 54 -21.75 20.32 2.62
C PHE A 54 -21.34 19.39 3.78
N ASP A 55 -22.20 18.43 4.09
CA ASP A 55 -21.95 17.34 5.04
C ASP A 55 -21.62 16.01 4.32
N ALA A 56 -20.89 15.13 5.02
CA ALA A 56 -20.70 13.73 4.66
C ALA A 56 -20.70 12.83 5.92
N THR A 57 -21.00 11.54 5.75
CA THR A 57 -21.06 10.55 6.83
C THR A 57 -20.62 9.19 6.29
N SER A 58 -19.87 8.40 7.07
CA SER A 58 -19.43 7.07 6.65
C SER A 58 -20.43 5.97 6.98
N ASN A 59 -20.14 4.75 6.55
CA ASN A 59 -20.71 3.55 7.18
C ASN A 59 -20.26 3.44 8.65
N GLU A 60 -21.05 2.73 9.46
CA GLU A 60 -20.63 2.26 10.78
C GLU A 60 -19.70 1.04 10.65
N VAL A 61 -18.86 0.82 11.66
CA VAL A 61 -18.13 -0.43 11.89
C VAL A 61 -18.36 -0.88 13.33
N THR A 62 -18.70 -2.17 13.52
CA THR A 62 -18.93 -2.81 14.83
C THR A 62 -17.92 -3.94 15.06
N VAL A 63 -17.42 -4.05 16.29
CA VAL A 63 -16.48 -5.09 16.75
C VAL A 63 -16.92 -5.61 18.14
N THR A 64 -16.77 -6.90 18.43
CA THR A 64 -17.13 -7.53 19.71
C THR A 64 -15.95 -8.32 20.30
N VAL A 65 -15.70 -8.19 21.60
CA VAL A 65 -14.58 -8.83 22.31
C VAL A 65 -14.86 -10.31 22.61
N GLN A 66 -13.89 -11.20 22.38
CA GLN A 66 -13.98 -12.64 22.65
C GLN A 66 -13.32 -13.11 23.97
N GLU A 67 -13.61 -14.35 24.35
CA GLU A 67 -12.96 -15.13 25.41
C GLU A 67 -11.65 -15.77 24.90
N VAL A 68 -10.61 -15.84 25.75
CA VAL A 68 -9.22 -16.07 25.33
C VAL A 68 -8.40 -16.84 26.37
N ALA A 69 -8.10 -18.12 26.11
CA ALA A 69 -7.02 -18.82 26.82
C ALA A 69 -5.63 -18.22 26.49
N GLY A 70 -4.70 -18.34 27.44
CA GLY A 70 -3.37 -17.74 27.33
C GLY A 70 -2.29 -18.55 28.04
N LEU A 71 -1.18 -18.85 27.34
CA LEU A 71 -0.05 -19.58 27.92
C LEU A 71 1.32 -19.07 27.44
N PHE A 72 2.24 -18.84 28.37
CA PHE A 72 3.65 -18.55 28.06
C PHE A 72 4.63 -19.43 28.85
N VAL A 73 5.48 -20.18 28.16
CA VAL A 73 6.72 -20.77 28.69
C VAL A 73 7.89 -19.86 28.34
N THR A 74 8.72 -19.47 29.31
CA THR A 74 9.96 -18.71 29.05
C THR A 74 11.14 -19.39 29.73
N SER A 75 12.26 -19.58 29.02
CA SER A 75 13.50 -20.06 29.62
C SER A 75 14.05 -19.10 30.68
N LEU A 76 14.64 -19.68 31.72
CA LEU A 76 15.35 -18.99 32.80
C LEU A 76 16.86 -19.24 32.65
N SER A 77 17.66 -18.91 33.66
CA SER A 77 19.12 -19.08 33.62
C SER A 77 19.51 -20.55 33.41
N THR A 78 20.32 -20.82 32.40
CA THR A 78 20.98 -22.11 32.23
C THR A 78 22.07 -22.27 33.28
N VAL A 79 22.18 -23.48 33.85
CA VAL A 79 23.14 -23.81 34.90
C VAL A 79 24.01 -24.96 34.42
N ASP A 80 25.20 -24.61 33.91
CA ASP A 80 26.31 -25.54 33.77
C ASP A 80 26.66 -26.10 35.17
N VAL A 81 26.63 -27.43 35.27
CA VAL A 81 26.81 -28.16 36.54
C VAL A 81 28.28 -28.16 37.00
N ASN A 82 29.21 -27.87 36.08
CA ASN A 82 30.66 -27.87 36.29
C ASN A 82 31.24 -26.44 36.36
N GLY A 83 30.76 -25.55 35.48
CA GLY A 83 30.94 -24.09 35.53
C GLY A 83 31.99 -23.53 34.56
N GLY A 84 31.55 -22.89 33.47
CA GLY A 84 32.41 -22.19 32.51
C GLY A 84 31.66 -21.49 31.37
N SER A 85 32.33 -21.40 30.22
CA SER A 85 31.71 -21.11 28.92
C SER A 85 31.54 -22.42 28.17
N VAL A 86 30.34 -22.74 27.71
CA VAL A 86 30.01 -24.11 27.26
C VAL A 86 30.81 -24.52 26.03
N LEU A 87 31.30 -25.75 26.05
CA LEU A 87 32.09 -26.41 25.03
C LEU A 87 31.55 -27.83 24.78
N PRO A 88 32.06 -28.55 23.75
CA PRO A 88 31.69 -29.95 23.54
C PRO A 88 31.98 -30.83 24.78
N ASN A 89 31.02 -31.68 25.18
CA ASN A 89 31.01 -32.62 26.33
C ASN A 89 30.53 -32.12 27.71
N ASP A 90 29.93 -30.94 27.89
CA ASP A 90 29.46 -30.44 29.20
C ASP A 90 28.11 -31.05 29.69
N ASP A 91 27.71 -30.77 30.95
CA ASP A 91 26.42 -31.14 31.59
C ASP A 91 25.70 -29.86 32.05
N VAL A 92 24.44 -29.66 31.65
CA VAL A 92 23.73 -28.37 31.82
C VAL A 92 22.26 -28.59 32.19
N ASN A 93 21.78 -27.84 33.19
CA ASN A 93 20.35 -27.76 33.56
C ASN A 93 19.71 -26.50 32.96
N PHE A 94 18.43 -26.62 32.59
CA PHE A 94 17.62 -25.58 31.98
C PHE A 94 16.33 -25.39 32.83
N GLU A 95 16.20 -24.25 33.51
CA GLU A 95 14.94 -23.86 34.18
C GLU A 95 14.01 -23.13 33.19
N PHE A 96 12.70 -23.22 33.42
CA PHE A 96 11.64 -22.59 32.63
C PHE A 96 10.50 -22.07 33.53
N LYS A 97 9.80 -21.02 33.10
CA LYS A 97 8.63 -20.41 33.76
C LYS A 97 7.39 -20.54 32.87
N VAL A 98 6.33 -21.17 33.35
CA VAL A 98 5.07 -21.44 32.61
C VAL A 98 3.94 -20.56 33.15
N THR A 99 3.20 -19.80 32.34
CA THR A 99 2.34 -18.67 32.80
C THR A 99 0.94 -18.68 32.19
N ASN A 100 -0.14 -18.59 32.98
CA ASN A 100 -1.47 -18.28 32.42
C ASN A 100 -1.51 -16.79 32.04
N SER A 101 -1.85 -16.49 30.78
CA SER A 101 -1.98 -15.13 30.23
C SER A 101 -3.33 -14.87 29.56
N GLY A 102 -4.34 -15.70 29.83
CA GLY A 102 -5.69 -15.54 29.28
C GLY A 102 -6.44 -14.39 29.95
N ASN A 103 -7.63 -14.06 29.42
CA ASN A 103 -8.57 -13.18 30.11
C ASN A 103 -9.44 -13.92 31.16
N ASP A 104 -9.13 -15.19 31.43
CA ASP A 104 -9.93 -16.12 32.25
C ASP A 104 -9.07 -17.12 33.06
N THR A 105 -9.69 -17.97 33.91
CA THR A 105 -8.98 -18.86 34.86
C THR A 105 -8.86 -20.28 34.31
N THR A 106 -7.64 -20.86 34.26
CA THR A 106 -7.39 -22.11 33.51
C THR A 106 -6.52 -23.12 34.27
N ALA A 107 -6.56 -24.41 33.90
CA ALA A 107 -5.64 -25.44 34.37
C ALA A 107 -4.48 -25.64 33.37
N ILE A 108 -3.38 -26.31 33.75
CA ILE A 108 -2.18 -26.48 32.90
C ILE A 108 -1.77 -27.96 32.82
N ASN A 109 -1.34 -28.46 31.66
CA ASN A 109 -0.67 -29.74 31.44
C ASN A 109 0.85 -29.53 31.34
N VAL A 110 1.65 -30.46 31.85
CA VAL A 110 3.12 -30.44 31.75
C VAL A 110 3.63 -31.82 31.29
N PRO A 111 4.58 -31.89 30.34
CA PRO A 111 5.07 -33.15 29.79
C PRO A 111 6.13 -33.80 30.68
N ARG A 112 6.28 -35.11 30.52
CA ARG A 112 7.28 -35.93 31.23
C ARG A 112 8.70 -35.82 30.63
N ASP A 113 8.80 -35.60 29.32
CA ASP A 113 10.05 -35.61 28.54
C ASP A 113 10.25 -34.29 27.77
N ALA A 114 11.46 -34.02 27.27
CA ALA A 114 11.84 -32.76 26.62
C ALA A 114 12.62 -32.98 25.31
N THR A 115 12.62 -31.98 24.43
CA THR A 115 13.33 -32.03 23.15
C THR A 115 14.71 -31.39 23.26
N VAL A 116 15.73 -32.01 22.65
CA VAL A 116 17.11 -31.51 22.61
C VAL A 116 17.62 -31.59 21.19
N SER A 117 18.21 -30.50 20.68
CA SER A 117 18.64 -30.37 19.29
C SER A 117 19.99 -29.68 19.15
N GLY A 118 20.60 -29.85 17.97
CA GLY A 118 22.04 -29.64 17.79
C GLY A 118 22.86 -30.79 18.41
N PRO A 119 24.16 -30.60 18.65
CA PRO A 119 25.01 -31.62 19.27
C PRO A 119 24.76 -31.74 20.79
N ALA A 120 23.66 -32.38 21.21
CA ALA A 120 23.29 -32.61 22.62
C ALA A 120 22.18 -33.70 22.82
N THR A 121 21.97 -34.20 24.06
CA THR A 121 20.91 -35.16 24.46
C THR A 121 20.41 -34.99 25.91
N GLN A 122 19.18 -35.41 26.24
CA GLN A 122 18.61 -35.37 27.61
C GLN A 122 19.20 -36.45 28.53
N ASP A 123 19.38 -36.16 29.82
CA ASP A 123 19.82 -37.14 30.84
C ASP A 123 18.70 -38.13 31.20
N SER A 124 18.86 -39.39 30.77
CA SER A 124 17.90 -40.48 30.98
C SER A 124 17.84 -41.05 32.41
N THR A 125 18.52 -40.45 33.38
CA THR A 125 18.51 -40.86 34.80
C THR A 125 17.66 -39.95 35.70
N LYS A 126 17.02 -38.91 35.17
CA LYS A 126 16.30 -37.86 35.92
C LYS A 126 14.97 -37.49 35.25
N ASN A 127 13.95 -37.18 36.04
CA ASN A 127 12.64 -36.69 35.58
C ASN A 127 12.60 -35.16 35.45
N ILE A 128 11.62 -34.63 34.72
CA ILE A 128 11.19 -33.23 34.81
C ILE A 128 10.45 -32.98 36.13
N GLN A 129 10.66 -31.81 36.74
CA GLN A 129 10.12 -31.45 38.06
C GLN A 129 9.50 -30.05 38.08
N ILE A 130 8.40 -29.89 38.82
CA ILE A 130 7.80 -28.59 39.18
C ILE A 130 8.30 -28.19 40.58
N VAL A 131 8.85 -26.98 40.72
CA VAL A 131 9.61 -26.56 41.93
C VAL A 131 9.08 -25.30 42.63
N GLY A 132 8.09 -24.62 42.05
CA GLY A 132 7.51 -23.40 42.62
C GLY A 132 6.49 -22.71 41.70
N PHE A 133 5.99 -21.57 42.18
CA PHE A 133 5.14 -20.65 41.42
C PHE A 133 5.60 -19.20 41.57
N ILE A 134 5.09 -18.30 40.72
CA ILE A 134 5.33 -16.85 40.73
C ILE A 134 3.97 -16.14 40.59
N ASP A 135 3.77 -15.05 41.34
CA ASP A 135 2.57 -14.20 41.25
C ASP A 135 2.72 -13.06 40.19
N PRO A 136 1.64 -12.32 39.86
CA PRO A 136 1.71 -11.20 38.90
C PRO A 136 2.52 -9.99 39.41
N GLN A 137 3.13 -10.07 40.60
CA GLN A 137 4.05 -9.08 41.16
C GLN A 137 5.51 -9.58 41.13
N GLY A 138 5.77 -10.80 40.65
CA GLY A 138 7.10 -11.39 40.46
C GLY A 138 7.63 -12.20 41.64
N ASN A 139 6.85 -12.48 42.68
CA ASN A 139 7.33 -13.17 43.89
C ASN A 139 7.41 -14.70 43.70
N ARG A 140 8.62 -15.28 43.61
CA ARG A 140 8.85 -16.73 43.53
C ARG A 140 8.59 -17.40 44.89
N THR A 141 7.58 -18.27 44.96
CA THR A 141 7.30 -19.17 46.08
C THR A 141 7.71 -20.59 45.71
N THR A 142 8.59 -21.21 46.49
CA THR A 142 9.04 -22.61 46.27
C THR A 142 8.34 -23.60 47.20
N PHE A 143 8.25 -24.84 46.75
CA PHE A 143 7.71 -25.97 47.52
C PHE A 143 8.58 -27.21 47.33
N ALA A 144 8.26 -28.33 48.01
CA ALA A 144 8.97 -29.58 47.81
C ALA A 144 8.77 -30.08 46.36
N PRO A 145 9.82 -30.36 45.57
CA PRO A 145 9.69 -30.68 44.15
C PRO A 145 8.67 -31.80 43.87
N VAL A 146 7.83 -31.57 42.86
CA VAL A 146 6.83 -32.53 42.39
C VAL A 146 7.31 -33.10 41.05
N ASP A 147 7.53 -34.40 41.01
CA ASP A 147 7.94 -35.11 39.79
C ASP A 147 6.78 -35.17 38.79
N VAL A 148 7.04 -34.79 37.53
CA VAL A 148 6.10 -35.02 36.44
C VAL A 148 6.24 -36.48 36.00
N THR A 149 5.45 -37.38 36.60
CA THR A 149 5.57 -38.83 36.37
C THR A 149 4.85 -39.33 35.12
N ALA A 150 3.88 -38.55 34.63
CA ALA A 150 3.12 -38.78 33.40
C ALA A 150 2.56 -37.43 32.92
N ASN A 151 2.19 -37.35 31.64
CA ASN A 151 1.54 -36.17 31.07
C ASN A 151 0.13 -36.05 31.65
N ALA A 152 -0.08 -35.06 32.53
CA ALA A 152 -1.34 -34.87 33.23
C ALA A 152 -1.52 -33.39 33.64
N ALA A 153 -2.78 -32.96 33.72
CA ALA A 153 -3.15 -31.62 34.13
C ALA A 153 -2.89 -31.38 35.64
N THR A 154 -2.56 -30.14 36.00
CA THR A 154 -2.04 -29.72 37.31
C THR A 154 -3.04 -29.86 38.46
N ASP A 155 -4.33 -29.90 38.16
CA ASP A 155 -5.42 -30.26 39.07
C ASP A 155 -5.28 -31.71 39.58
N THR A 156 -4.76 -32.62 38.75
CA THR A 156 -4.51 -34.03 39.12
C THR A 156 -3.18 -34.27 39.84
N LEU A 157 -2.22 -33.33 39.74
CA LEU A 157 -0.86 -33.47 40.29
C LEU A 157 -0.75 -33.17 41.80
N GLY A 158 -1.84 -32.79 42.47
CA GLY A 158 -1.87 -32.55 43.93
C GLY A 158 -1.16 -31.27 44.37
N LEU A 159 -1.09 -30.26 43.48
CA LEU A 159 -0.50 -28.95 43.77
C LEU A 159 -1.34 -28.16 44.82
N PRO A 160 -0.73 -27.20 45.54
CA PRO A 160 -1.46 -26.35 46.49
C PRO A 160 -2.45 -25.39 45.79
N ALA A 161 -3.39 -24.84 46.58
CA ALA A 161 -4.33 -23.82 46.14
C ALA A 161 -3.74 -22.40 46.18
N ILE A 162 -4.27 -21.50 45.35
CA ILE A 162 -3.81 -20.11 45.17
C ILE A 162 -4.88 -19.15 45.73
N THR A 163 -4.50 -17.97 46.21
CA THR A 163 -5.45 -16.94 46.70
C THR A 163 -4.98 -15.55 46.28
N ASN A 164 -5.91 -14.73 45.79
CA ASN A 164 -5.65 -13.38 45.26
C ASN A 164 -6.74 -12.38 45.72
N ALA A 165 -6.75 -11.18 45.13
CA ALA A 165 -7.67 -10.11 45.50
C ALA A 165 -9.14 -10.35 45.09
N ALA A 166 -9.40 -11.21 44.10
CA ALA A 166 -10.76 -11.62 43.72
C ALA A 166 -11.28 -12.73 44.65
N GLY A 167 -10.42 -13.66 45.07
CA GLY A 167 -10.74 -14.68 46.07
C GLY A 167 -9.74 -15.83 46.14
N THR A 168 -10.17 -16.94 46.74
CA THR A 168 -9.41 -18.20 46.77
C THR A 168 -9.77 -19.05 45.55
N HIS A 169 -8.75 -19.47 44.81
CA HIS A 169 -8.85 -20.32 43.63
C HIS A 169 -8.66 -21.80 44.03
N PRO A 170 -9.26 -22.76 43.28
CA PRO A 170 -9.06 -24.19 43.50
C PRO A 170 -7.59 -24.65 43.51
N ALA A 171 -7.35 -25.86 44.00
CA ALA A 171 -6.04 -26.50 43.94
C ALA A 171 -5.69 -26.90 42.49
N GLY A 172 -4.48 -26.57 42.04
CA GLY A 172 -3.96 -26.98 40.73
C GLY A 172 -4.47 -26.21 39.51
N VAL A 173 -5.38 -25.24 39.66
CA VAL A 173 -5.68 -24.23 38.60
C VAL A 173 -4.80 -23.00 38.77
N LEU A 174 -4.62 -22.23 37.71
CA LEU A 174 -3.72 -21.08 37.62
C LEU A 174 -4.51 -19.82 37.20
N PRO A 175 -4.68 -18.81 38.08
CA PRO A 175 -5.39 -17.58 37.73
C PRO A 175 -4.62 -16.78 36.66
N ALA A 176 -5.35 -15.95 35.91
CA ALA A 176 -4.74 -15.04 34.92
C ALA A 176 -3.56 -14.24 35.54
N GLY A 177 -2.41 -14.27 34.88
CA GLY A 177 -1.17 -13.59 35.29
C GLY A 177 -0.22 -14.37 36.21
N TYR A 178 -0.57 -15.58 36.68
CA TYR A 178 0.30 -16.40 37.55
C TYR A 178 1.18 -17.38 36.76
N SER A 179 2.31 -17.82 37.34
CA SER A 179 3.23 -18.79 36.72
C SER A 179 3.63 -19.98 37.61
N TYR A 180 3.95 -21.14 37.01
CA TYR A 180 4.73 -22.25 37.58
C TYR A 180 6.21 -22.22 37.13
N ILE A 181 7.07 -23.02 37.77
CA ILE A 181 8.50 -23.16 37.45
C ILE A 181 8.89 -24.64 37.28
N VAL A 182 9.58 -24.95 36.18
CA VAL A 182 9.91 -26.31 35.70
C VAL A 182 11.42 -26.42 35.39
N SER A 183 12.02 -27.61 35.51
CA SER A 183 13.47 -27.84 35.29
C SER A 183 13.79 -29.09 34.46
N VAL A 184 14.78 -29.00 33.55
CA VAL A 184 15.18 -30.04 32.56
C VAL A 184 16.72 -30.25 32.52
N PRO A 185 17.24 -31.51 32.57
CA PRO A 185 18.69 -31.81 32.56
C PRO A 185 19.24 -32.39 31.23
N VAL A 186 20.38 -31.87 30.73
CA VAL A 186 20.92 -32.16 29.36
C VAL A 186 22.46 -32.29 29.30
N LYS A 187 22.97 -32.99 28.27
CA LYS A 187 24.37 -33.31 27.95
C LYS A 187 24.79 -32.82 26.55
N ILE A 188 26.01 -32.29 26.38
CA ILE A 188 26.55 -31.81 25.08
C ILE A 188 27.38 -32.89 24.34
N ASP A 189 27.31 -32.97 23.01
CA ASP A 189 28.11 -33.86 22.13
C ASP A 189 29.46 -33.23 21.69
N GLY A 190 30.40 -34.06 21.25
CA GLY A 190 31.84 -33.78 21.16
C GLY A 190 32.36 -33.04 19.92
N LEU A 191 31.54 -32.75 18.90
CA LEU A 191 32.03 -32.42 17.53
C LEU A 191 31.39 -31.18 16.86
N ALA A 192 30.96 -30.17 17.62
CA ALA A 192 30.31 -28.95 17.11
C ALA A 192 31.20 -28.05 16.22
N SER A 193 30.59 -27.28 15.30
CA SER A 193 31.28 -26.30 14.44
C SER A 193 31.25 -24.87 14.99
N SER A 194 32.16 -24.00 14.53
CA SER A 194 32.21 -22.57 14.89
C SER A 194 31.11 -21.74 14.21
N GLY A 195 29.87 -22.08 14.54
CA GLY A 195 28.62 -21.46 14.09
C GLY A 195 27.41 -22.14 14.75
N SER A 196 27.56 -23.43 15.13
CA SER A 196 26.51 -24.33 15.58
C SER A 196 25.76 -23.86 16.82
N ASN A 197 24.45 -24.12 16.83
CA ASN A 197 23.60 -23.95 17.99
C ASN A 197 23.37 -25.30 18.70
N VAL A 198 23.41 -25.32 20.03
CA VAL A 198 22.73 -26.33 20.86
C VAL A 198 21.46 -25.69 21.43
N THR A 199 20.36 -26.44 21.44
CA THR A 199 19.06 -25.95 21.94
C THR A 199 18.36 -27.01 22.78
N VAL A 200 17.80 -26.61 23.92
CA VAL A 200 16.99 -27.45 24.82
C VAL A 200 15.60 -26.87 24.97
N GLN A 201 14.58 -27.70 24.85
CA GLN A 201 13.21 -27.29 24.65
C GLN A 201 12.25 -28.02 25.60
N LEU A 202 11.53 -27.27 26.43
CA LEU A 202 10.41 -27.74 27.24
C LEU A 202 9.09 -27.39 26.53
N GLY A 203 8.15 -28.34 26.49
CA GLY A 203 6.95 -28.22 25.68
C GLY A 203 7.24 -28.53 24.21
N ASP A 204 6.24 -29.01 23.47
CA ASP A 204 6.24 -29.08 22.01
C ASP A 204 5.05 -28.27 21.49
N THR A 205 5.28 -27.56 20.39
CA THR A 205 4.32 -26.68 19.69
C THR A 205 4.50 -26.72 18.18
N GLY A 206 5.31 -27.66 17.67
CA GLY A 206 5.83 -27.68 16.30
C GLY A 206 6.85 -26.56 15.98
N ALA A 207 6.60 -25.31 16.39
CA ALA A 207 7.40 -24.13 16.04
C ALA A 207 8.73 -24.03 16.82
N ASN A 208 8.67 -24.21 18.13
CA ASN A 208 9.78 -24.63 19.00
C ASN A 208 11.04 -23.72 19.09
N ASP A 209 10.94 -22.44 18.73
CA ASP A 209 12.05 -21.49 18.52
C ASP A 209 12.19 -20.32 19.53
N ASN A 210 11.47 -20.30 20.67
CA ASN A 210 11.37 -19.19 21.65
C ASN A 210 10.63 -17.91 21.21
N THR A 211 10.15 -17.81 19.97
CA THR A 211 9.35 -16.65 19.56
C THR A 211 7.99 -16.64 20.26
N PRO A 212 7.19 -15.55 20.18
CA PRO A 212 5.75 -15.62 20.48
C PRO A 212 5.01 -16.72 19.69
N GLY A 213 5.56 -17.23 18.58
CA GLY A 213 5.08 -18.42 17.86
C GLY A 213 5.29 -19.75 18.59
N THR A 214 6.01 -19.76 19.72
CA THR A 214 6.03 -20.86 20.71
C THR A 214 5.16 -20.59 21.92
N GLN A 215 4.46 -19.47 21.95
CA GLN A 215 3.64 -19.05 23.07
C GLN A 215 2.19 -19.01 22.62
N ASN A 216 1.27 -19.41 23.49
CA ASN A 216 -0.16 -19.30 23.25
C ASN A 216 -0.68 -19.86 21.91
N GLN A 217 -0.06 -20.95 21.44
CA GLN A 217 -0.40 -21.65 20.19
C GLN A 217 -1.63 -22.55 20.38
N PRO A 218 -2.28 -23.07 19.32
CA PRO A 218 -3.38 -24.03 19.45
C PRO A 218 -2.95 -25.35 20.11
N ASN A 219 -3.58 -25.79 21.21
CA ASN A 219 -3.29 -27.10 21.83
C ASN A 219 -3.51 -28.26 20.84
N ASN A 220 -2.44 -28.91 20.40
CA ASN A 220 -2.43 -29.97 19.41
C ASN A 220 -2.67 -31.37 20.02
N ASN A 221 -2.61 -31.48 21.36
CA ASN A 221 -2.75 -32.73 22.15
C ASN A 221 -1.65 -33.76 21.88
N GLY A 222 -0.45 -33.28 21.56
CA GLY A 222 0.78 -34.05 21.47
C GLY A 222 1.28 -34.55 22.83
N PRO A 223 2.20 -35.53 22.82
CA PRO A 223 2.69 -36.18 24.04
C PRO A 223 3.76 -35.37 24.80
N ASN A 224 4.19 -34.21 24.28
CA ASN A 224 5.29 -33.42 24.86
C ASN A 224 4.87 -31.98 25.16
N ASP A 225 3.58 -31.67 25.10
CA ASP A 225 3.06 -30.30 25.09
C ASP A 225 2.91 -29.75 26.51
N VAL A 226 3.29 -28.48 26.73
CA VAL A 226 2.82 -27.72 27.90
C VAL A 226 1.60 -26.94 27.43
N SER A 227 0.41 -27.25 27.94
CA SER A 227 -0.84 -26.69 27.44
C SER A 227 -1.82 -26.24 28.53
N THR A 228 -2.76 -25.36 28.20
CA THR A 228 -3.89 -25.01 29.06
C THR A 228 -4.94 -26.08 28.94
N LYS A 229 -5.80 -26.16 29.96
CA LYS A 229 -7.00 -26.96 29.94
C LYS A 229 -8.13 -26.16 30.56
N ASP A 230 -9.30 -26.20 29.93
CA ASP A 230 -10.45 -25.43 30.38
C ASP A 230 -10.84 -25.77 31.84
N ALA A 231 -11.33 -24.77 32.56
CA ALA A 231 -11.82 -24.93 33.93
C ALA A 231 -13.22 -25.58 33.94
N ALA A 232 -13.78 -25.81 35.14
CA ALA A 232 -15.14 -26.31 35.28
C ALA A 232 -16.11 -25.15 35.55
N ASP A 233 -17.23 -25.11 34.81
CA ASP A 233 -18.24 -24.05 34.83
C ASP A 233 -18.71 -23.67 36.25
N GLY A 234 -18.99 -22.39 36.46
CA GLY A 234 -19.39 -21.81 37.75
C GLY A 234 -18.21 -21.51 38.67
N GLY A 235 -17.02 -21.29 38.11
CA GLY A 235 -15.82 -20.89 38.82
C GLY A 235 -15.83 -19.42 39.26
N LEU A 236 -14.84 -19.03 40.06
CA LEU A 236 -14.62 -17.62 40.41
C LEU A 236 -13.65 -16.99 39.41
N GLY A 237 -14.18 -16.20 38.48
CA GLY A 237 -13.39 -15.68 37.36
C GLY A 237 -13.22 -16.74 36.26
N GLU A 238 -14.30 -17.47 35.99
CA GLU A 238 -14.51 -18.23 34.75
C GLU A 238 -15.70 -17.62 33.98
N SER A 239 -15.64 -17.70 32.66
CA SER A 239 -16.60 -17.11 31.72
C SER A 239 -17.46 -18.19 31.07
N GLN A 240 -18.78 -18.13 31.24
CA GLN A 240 -19.69 -19.17 30.75
C GLN A 240 -19.63 -19.32 29.22
N GLY A 241 -18.94 -20.36 28.77
CA GLY A 241 -18.71 -20.69 27.38
C GLY A 241 -18.08 -22.06 27.24
N ALA A 242 -17.35 -22.25 26.14
CA ALA A 242 -16.30 -23.24 26.02
C ALA A 242 -15.18 -22.53 25.29
N VAL A 243 -13.96 -22.56 25.84
CA VAL A 243 -12.88 -21.75 25.27
C VAL A 243 -12.69 -22.11 23.79
N ALA A 244 -12.68 -21.08 22.93
CA ALA A 244 -12.67 -21.29 21.48
C ALA A 244 -11.50 -22.15 21.00
N GLN A 245 -10.41 -22.17 21.77
CA GLN A 245 -9.25 -23.02 21.57
C GLN A 245 -8.38 -23.07 22.85
N GLU A 246 -8.18 -24.26 23.43
CA GLU A 246 -7.12 -24.49 24.42
C GLU A 246 -5.74 -24.19 23.83
N LYS A 247 -4.76 -23.84 24.68
CA LYS A 247 -3.51 -23.22 24.23
C LYS A 247 -2.26 -23.94 24.69
N GLU A 248 -1.27 -24.08 23.82
CA GLU A 248 0.02 -24.68 24.13
C GLU A 248 1.16 -23.67 24.06
N ALA A 249 2.26 -23.99 24.72
CA ALA A 249 3.48 -23.24 24.64
C ALA A 249 4.71 -24.14 24.82
N SER A 250 5.82 -23.73 24.22
CA SER A 250 7.13 -24.30 24.43
C SER A 250 8.14 -23.19 24.67
N ALA A 251 9.31 -23.54 25.19
CA ALA A 251 10.45 -22.65 25.17
C ALA A 251 11.71 -23.45 24.93
N SER A 252 12.52 -22.94 24.02
CA SER A 252 13.87 -23.37 23.71
C SER A 252 14.90 -22.65 24.60
N ALA A 253 16.18 -22.97 24.43
CA ALA A 253 17.29 -22.29 25.11
C ALA A 253 18.60 -22.46 24.30
N PRO A 254 19.02 -21.45 23.49
CA PRO A 254 20.08 -21.58 22.49
C PRO A 254 21.49 -21.16 22.96
N LEU A 255 22.52 -21.50 22.16
CA LEU A 255 23.96 -21.41 22.49
C LEU A 255 24.86 -21.46 21.20
N THR A 256 25.60 -20.39 20.79
CA THR A 256 25.67 -19.85 19.36
C THR A 256 27.04 -19.46 18.68
N VAL A 257 27.17 -19.21 17.31
CA VAL A 257 28.39 -18.52 16.67
C VAL A 257 28.55 -17.69 15.27
N GLY A 258 27.78 -17.57 14.13
CA GLY A 258 28.34 -16.88 12.85
C GLY A 258 27.48 -16.30 11.61
N SER A 259 28.09 -15.67 10.54
CA SER A 259 27.46 -14.87 9.37
C SER A 259 28.34 -14.47 8.08
N GLU A 260 27.82 -13.97 6.90
CA GLU A 260 28.57 -13.57 5.60
C GLU A 260 28.05 -12.35 4.66
N ALA A 261 28.22 -12.29 3.26
CA ALA A 261 28.15 -11.06 2.34
C ALA A 261 27.82 -11.17 0.75
N ILE A 262 27.49 -10.08 -0.07
CA ILE A 262 27.19 -10.01 -1.60
C ILE A 262 27.44 -8.64 -2.44
N ALA A 263 26.56 -8.09 -3.37
CA ALA A 263 26.74 -6.89 -4.31
C ALA A 263 25.47 -6.37 -5.18
N LEU A 264 25.53 -5.25 -6.01
CA LEU A 264 24.37 -4.40 -6.55
C LEU A 264 24.56 -3.48 -7.85
N ALA A 265 23.50 -3.06 -8.61
CA ALA A 265 23.50 -1.94 -9.64
C ALA A 265 22.10 -1.41 -10.14
N THR A 266 22.02 -0.21 -10.78
CA THR A 266 20.78 0.58 -11.12
C THR A 266 20.85 1.37 -12.47
N LEU A 267 19.78 1.47 -13.29
CA LEU A 267 19.71 2.15 -14.61
C LEU A 267 18.64 3.28 -14.68
N LEU A 268 18.94 4.37 -15.39
CA LEU A 268 18.06 5.56 -15.53
C LEU A 268 17.90 5.99 -17.00
N LYS A 269 16.73 6.56 -17.35
CA LYS A 269 16.30 6.97 -18.71
C LYS A 269 15.47 8.27 -18.72
N THR A 270 15.65 9.13 -19.73
CA THR A 270 14.80 10.32 -19.97
C THR A 270 14.74 10.70 -21.46
N HIS A 271 13.67 11.34 -21.92
CA HIS A 271 13.50 11.85 -23.30
C HIS A 271 13.55 13.39 -23.39
N SER A 272 13.77 13.92 -24.60
CA SER A 272 13.63 15.34 -24.94
C SER A 272 12.19 15.69 -25.35
N THR A 273 11.78 16.95 -25.17
CA THR A 273 10.57 17.48 -25.83
C THR A 273 10.67 17.27 -27.36
N PRO A 274 9.62 16.78 -28.04
CA PRO A 274 9.66 16.57 -29.49
C PRO A 274 9.98 17.83 -30.28
N ILE A 275 10.81 17.70 -31.31
CA ILE A 275 11.18 18.80 -32.21
C ILE A 275 10.62 18.53 -33.60
N ASN A 276 9.69 19.38 -34.07
CA ASN A 276 9.19 19.33 -35.44
C ASN A 276 10.28 19.79 -36.42
N SER A 277 10.74 18.88 -37.28
CA SER A 277 11.97 19.09 -38.06
C SER A 277 11.81 20.11 -39.20
N ASN A 278 10.60 20.29 -39.74
CA ASN A 278 10.37 21.09 -40.96
C ASN A 278 9.46 22.33 -40.79
N GLY A 279 8.94 22.58 -39.58
CA GLY A 279 8.12 23.76 -39.30
C GLY A 279 6.70 23.69 -39.88
N THR A 280 6.12 22.49 -39.92
CA THR A 280 4.79 22.21 -40.47
C THR A 280 3.91 21.56 -39.39
N PRO A 281 3.23 22.34 -38.51
CA PRO A 281 2.58 21.85 -37.29
C PRO A 281 1.39 20.90 -37.47
N SER A 282 1.06 20.51 -38.70
CA SER A 282 0.02 19.53 -39.03
C SER A 282 0.59 18.25 -39.65
N ILE A 283 1.91 18.06 -39.61
CA ILE A 283 2.62 16.87 -40.04
C ILE A 283 3.33 16.30 -38.82
N LEU A 284 3.00 15.06 -38.45
CA LEU A 284 3.46 14.41 -37.21
C LEU A 284 4.52 13.32 -37.47
N THR A 285 4.97 13.18 -38.72
CA THR A 285 5.86 12.10 -39.20
C THR A 285 7.35 12.47 -39.18
N ASP A 286 7.67 13.73 -38.89
CA ASP A 286 9.03 14.29 -38.91
C ASP A 286 9.44 14.91 -37.57
N ASP A 287 8.72 14.61 -36.49
CA ASP A 287 9.10 14.99 -35.13
C ASP A 287 10.24 14.09 -34.63
N GLN A 288 11.22 14.65 -33.92
CA GLN A 288 12.35 13.92 -33.37
C GLN A 288 12.34 13.89 -31.84
N ILE A 289 12.70 12.73 -31.29
CA ILE A 289 12.78 12.45 -29.85
C ILE A 289 14.20 11.92 -29.54
N THR A 290 14.90 12.54 -28.60
CA THR A 290 16.22 12.08 -28.11
C THR A 290 16.07 11.48 -26.73
N TYR A 291 16.49 10.23 -26.56
CA TYR A 291 16.59 9.55 -25.26
C TYR A 291 17.99 9.67 -24.68
N ASN A 292 18.10 9.74 -23.35
CA ASN A 292 19.33 9.87 -22.58
C ASN A 292 19.31 8.82 -21.46
N LEU A 293 20.45 8.16 -21.20
CA LEU A 293 20.58 7.13 -20.16
C LEU A 293 21.73 7.41 -19.19
N ALA A 294 21.64 6.85 -17.98
CA ALA A 294 22.71 6.83 -16.97
C ALA A 294 22.70 5.51 -16.17
N LEU A 295 23.83 5.13 -15.58
CA LEU A 295 24.03 3.90 -14.80
C LEU A 295 24.64 4.24 -13.43
N ARG A 296 24.11 3.67 -12.35
CA ARG A 296 24.59 3.82 -10.97
C ARG A 296 24.95 2.44 -10.40
N VAL A 297 26.01 2.36 -9.60
CA VAL A 297 26.42 1.13 -8.90
C VAL A 297 26.43 1.46 -7.41
N GLU A 298 25.60 0.77 -6.62
CA GLU A 298 25.30 1.26 -5.28
C GLU A 298 26.41 1.01 -4.26
N SER A 299 26.53 1.93 -3.30
CA SER A 299 27.51 1.86 -2.21
C SER A 299 27.00 1.06 -0.99
N ASN A 300 25.70 0.81 -0.91
CA ASN A 300 25.02 0.13 0.19
C ASN A 300 23.85 -0.69 -0.37
N PRO A 301 23.52 -1.87 0.20
CA PRO A 301 22.30 -2.58 -0.17
C PRO A 301 21.04 -1.75 0.14
N PRO A 302 19.94 -1.98 -0.59
CA PRO A 302 18.60 -1.54 -0.18
C PRO A 302 18.31 -1.87 1.29
N ALA A 303 17.45 -1.06 1.90
CA ALA A 303 17.06 -1.22 3.30
C ALA A 303 16.25 -2.51 3.49
N GLY A 304 16.92 -3.61 3.84
CA GLY A 304 16.28 -4.92 4.10
C GLY A 304 17.21 -6.13 3.98
N SER A 305 18.33 -6.03 3.27
CA SER A 305 19.19 -7.19 2.95
C SER A 305 20.03 -7.67 4.15
N VAL A 306 19.71 -8.84 4.71
CA VAL A 306 20.40 -9.45 5.87
C VAL A 306 21.44 -10.47 5.44
N GLY A 307 22.61 -10.49 6.09
CA GLY A 307 23.72 -11.40 5.75
C GLY A 307 24.42 -11.04 4.43
N VAL A 308 24.32 -9.77 4.03
CA VAL A 308 24.82 -9.19 2.78
C VAL A 308 25.60 -7.92 3.10
N THR A 309 26.69 -7.67 2.38
CA THR A 309 27.39 -6.38 2.28
C THR A 309 27.56 -6.03 0.81
N ALA A 310 27.76 -4.76 0.44
CA ALA A 310 27.93 -4.35 -0.96
C ALA A 310 29.28 -4.80 -1.57
N GLY A 311 29.37 -4.76 -2.90
CA GLY A 311 30.51 -5.23 -3.70
C GLY A 311 30.46 -4.73 -5.16
N LYS A 312 31.47 -5.10 -5.96
CA LYS A 312 31.76 -4.47 -7.27
C LYS A 312 31.05 -5.14 -8.46
N LEU A 313 30.66 -4.32 -9.44
CA LEU A 313 30.04 -4.76 -10.69
C LEU A 313 31.11 -5.14 -11.73
N VAL A 314 30.97 -6.34 -12.28
CA VAL A 314 31.73 -6.84 -13.44
C VAL A 314 30.76 -7.26 -14.56
N GLY A 315 31.29 -7.68 -15.71
CA GLY A 315 30.48 -7.99 -16.89
C GLY A 315 29.78 -9.35 -16.86
N THR A 316 29.00 -9.61 -17.90
CA THR A 316 28.44 -10.93 -18.27
C THR A 316 28.78 -11.26 -19.74
N ALA A 317 28.46 -12.46 -20.21
CA ALA A 317 28.79 -12.90 -21.57
C ALA A 317 27.81 -12.34 -22.63
N ILE A 318 28.32 -11.57 -23.60
CA ILE A 318 27.57 -10.89 -24.67
C ILE A 318 28.20 -11.19 -26.05
N ASN A 319 27.40 -11.29 -27.11
CA ASN A 319 27.87 -11.56 -28.47
C ASN A 319 28.07 -10.28 -29.29
N VAL A 320 29.32 -9.92 -29.63
CA VAL A 320 29.69 -8.66 -30.32
C VAL A 320 30.63 -8.94 -31.50
N ASP A 321 30.36 -8.33 -32.67
CA ASP A 321 31.17 -8.41 -33.90
C ASP A 321 31.56 -9.85 -34.31
N GLY A 322 30.71 -10.83 -33.99
CA GLY A 322 30.89 -12.25 -34.30
C GLY A 322 31.62 -13.09 -33.24
N GLY A 323 31.90 -12.56 -32.05
CA GLY A 323 32.50 -13.30 -30.93
C GLY A 323 31.85 -13.02 -29.58
N THR A 324 31.90 -13.98 -28.66
CA THR A 324 31.41 -13.80 -27.29
C THR A 324 32.49 -13.15 -26.41
N VAL A 325 32.12 -12.07 -25.71
CA VAL A 325 32.99 -11.26 -24.85
C VAL A 325 32.34 -11.02 -23.49
N ASN A 326 33.14 -10.87 -22.43
CA ASN A 326 32.62 -10.54 -21.10
C ASN A 326 32.52 -9.01 -20.95
N ARG A 327 31.32 -8.46 -20.85
CA ARG A 327 31.02 -7.01 -20.86
C ARG A 327 29.87 -6.67 -19.92
N VAL A 328 29.91 -5.46 -19.35
CA VAL A 328 28.67 -4.81 -18.89
C VAL A 328 27.97 -4.29 -20.15
N LEU A 329 26.67 -4.54 -20.29
CA LEU A 329 25.84 -4.09 -21.41
C LEU A 329 24.69 -3.22 -20.90
N ILE A 330 24.48 -2.05 -21.51
CA ILE A 330 23.21 -1.31 -21.50
C ILE A 330 22.54 -1.54 -22.86
N ALA A 331 21.24 -1.81 -22.92
CA ALA A 331 20.49 -2.06 -24.17
C ALA A 331 19.13 -1.33 -24.17
N ASP A 332 18.69 -0.90 -25.35
CA ASP A 332 17.49 -0.08 -25.53
C ASP A 332 16.82 -0.42 -26.87
N ALA A 333 15.51 -0.70 -26.88
CA ALA A 333 14.78 -1.02 -28.11
C ALA A 333 14.29 0.24 -28.84
N ILE A 334 14.27 0.21 -30.17
CA ILE A 334 13.69 1.29 -30.95
C ILE A 334 12.16 1.31 -30.77
N PRO A 335 11.56 2.44 -30.31
CA PRO A 335 10.13 2.51 -30.03
C PRO A 335 9.24 2.21 -31.24
N ALA A 336 8.07 1.63 -30.97
CA ALA A 336 7.02 1.49 -31.97
C ALA A 336 6.66 2.85 -32.61
N LEU A 337 6.24 2.82 -33.89
CA LEU A 337 5.96 4.00 -34.73
C LEU A 337 7.16 4.94 -34.98
N THR A 338 8.38 4.59 -34.55
CA THR A 338 9.59 5.39 -34.79
C THR A 338 10.65 4.66 -35.63
N ALA A 339 11.69 5.39 -36.05
CA ALA A 339 12.91 4.83 -36.63
C ALA A 339 14.16 5.50 -36.04
N TYR A 340 15.24 4.74 -35.86
CA TYR A 340 16.54 5.24 -35.41
C TYR A 340 17.13 6.29 -36.38
N VAL A 341 17.56 7.44 -35.85
CA VAL A 341 18.29 8.46 -36.61
C VAL A 341 19.77 8.06 -36.70
N PRO A 342 20.31 7.74 -37.89
CA PRO A 342 21.64 7.16 -38.02
C PRO A 342 22.77 8.06 -37.48
N ASN A 343 23.67 7.46 -36.70
CA ASN A 343 24.80 8.12 -36.03
C ASN A 343 24.41 9.13 -34.93
N SER A 344 23.19 9.05 -34.40
CA SER A 344 22.78 9.85 -33.23
C SER A 344 23.28 9.30 -31.89
N ALA A 345 23.65 8.01 -31.82
CA ALA A 345 24.03 7.38 -30.56
C ALA A 345 25.41 7.85 -30.04
N THR A 346 25.43 8.36 -28.79
CA THR A 346 26.63 8.85 -28.10
C THR A 346 26.86 8.06 -26.81
N ALA A 347 28.11 7.71 -26.50
CA ALA A 347 28.48 7.03 -25.25
C ALA A 347 29.06 7.98 -24.21
N ALA A 348 28.86 7.65 -22.92
CA ALA A 348 29.25 8.46 -21.75
C ALA A 348 30.73 8.88 -21.72
N ASN A 349 31.65 7.99 -22.11
CA ASN A 349 33.09 8.28 -22.21
C ASN A 349 33.82 7.21 -23.05
N ALA A 350 35.12 7.41 -23.30
CA ALA A 350 35.94 6.57 -24.17
C ALA A 350 36.14 5.10 -23.73
N ASN A 351 35.70 4.72 -22.52
CA ASN A 351 35.70 3.32 -22.08
C ASN A 351 34.41 2.57 -22.47
N TRP A 352 33.40 3.28 -22.98
CA TRP A 352 32.13 2.74 -23.43
C TRP A 352 32.00 2.82 -24.96
N THR A 353 31.56 1.73 -25.58
CA THR A 353 31.39 1.63 -27.04
C THR A 353 29.91 1.46 -27.39
N PRO A 354 29.33 2.32 -28.26
CA PRO A 354 28.00 2.08 -28.82
C PRO A 354 27.96 0.81 -29.68
N VAL A 355 26.88 0.06 -29.58
CA VAL A 355 26.59 -1.14 -30.37
C VAL A 355 25.15 -1.14 -30.87
N TYR A 356 24.89 -1.92 -31.91
CA TYR A 356 23.61 -1.96 -32.62
C TYR A 356 23.25 -3.40 -33.00
N THR A 357 21.97 -3.68 -33.21
CA THR A 357 21.51 -4.95 -33.78
C THR A 357 20.29 -4.75 -34.69
N ASP A 358 20.10 -5.65 -35.65
CA ASP A 358 18.88 -5.79 -36.45
C ASP A 358 18.12 -7.10 -36.15
N VAL A 359 18.53 -7.83 -35.09
CA VAL A 359 17.86 -9.03 -34.58
C VAL A 359 16.50 -8.65 -33.97
N ALA A 360 15.47 -9.46 -34.22
CA ALA A 360 14.13 -9.24 -33.69
C ALA A 360 14.12 -9.12 -32.15
N THR A 361 13.32 -8.20 -31.62
CA THR A 361 13.25 -7.92 -30.18
C THR A 361 12.72 -9.11 -29.34
N SER A 362 12.10 -10.11 -29.97
CA SER A 362 11.77 -11.41 -29.35
C SER A 362 12.99 -12.27 -28.99
N THR A 363 14.22 -11.74 -29.06
CA THR A 363 15.47 -12.37 -28.62
C THR A 363 16.13 -11.47 -27.58
N ASP A 364 16.49 -12.04 -26.43
CA ASP A 364 17.05 -11.34 -25.27
C ASP A 364 18.29 -10.51 -25.63
N ALA A 365 18.45 -9.34 -24.99
CA ALA A 365 19.58 -8.44 -25.26
C ALA A 365 20.95 -9.09 -25.04
N THR A 366 21.08 -10.04 -24.11
CA THR A 366 22.34 -10.79 -23.87
C THR A 366 22.65 -11.83 -24.96
N GLN A 367 21.63 -12.35 -25.63
CA GLN A 367 21.76 -13.39 -26.66
C GLN A 367 21.86 -12.83 -28.09
N ALA A 368 21.28 -11.65 -28.32
CA ALA A 368 21.33 -10.95 -29.60
C ALA A 368 22.77 -10.75 -30.12
N THR A 369 22.94 -10.76 -31.44
CA THR A 369 24.23 -10.48 -32.09
C THR A 369 24.38 -8.98 -32.32
N TRP A 370 25.31 -8.36 -31.60
CA TRP A 370 25.59 -6.93 -31.67
C TRP A 370 26.74 -6.62 -32.64
N VAL A 371 26.71 -5.44 -33.26
CA VAL A 371 27.82 -4.90 -34.07
C VAL A 371 28.22 -3.51 -33.61
N THR A 372 29.51 -3.16 -33.74
CA THR A 372 30.03 -1.81 -33.40
C THR A 372 29.84 -0.79 -34.53
N ASN A 373 29.50 -1.23 -35.75
CA ASN A 373 29.25 -0.36 -36.91
C ASN A 373 27.85 -0.62 -37.47
N PRO A 374 26.88 0.31 -37.36
CA PRO A 374 25.51 0.07 -37.81
C PRO A 374 25.39 -0.10 -39.32
N ALA A 375 26.37 0.35 -40.10
CA ALA A 375 26.39 0.20 -41.57
C ALA A 375 26.72 -1.23 -42.05
N THR A 376 26.93 -2.20 -41.15
CA THR A 376 27.04 -3.63 -41.49
C THR A 376 25.73 -4.40 -41.35
N LEU A 377 24.70 -3.80 -40.74
CA LEU A 377 23.36 -4.39 -40.62
C LEU A 377 22.65 -4.43 -41.97
N THR A 378 21.71 -5.36 -42.12
CA THR A 378 20.99 -5.57 -43.41
C THR A 378 19.53 -5.16 -43.35
N ASN A 379 18.97 -5.03 -42.15
CA ASN A 379 17.63 -4.55 -41.86
C ASN A 379 17.73 -3.28 -40.97
N PRO A 380 16.63 -2.56 -40.70
CA PRO A 380 16.64 -1.44 -39.76
C PRO A 380 17.12 -1.85 -38.36
N VAL A 381 17.73 -0.92 -37.64
CA VAL A 381 18.16 -1.11 -36.24
C VAL A 381 16.93 -1.41 -35.37
N THR A 382 16.98 -2.49 -34.61
CA THR A 382 15.93 -2.91 -33.66
C THR A 382 16.28 -2.56 -32.22
N ARG A 383 17.57 -2.57 -31.86
CA ARG A 383 18.09 -2.05 -30.58
C ARG A 383 19.40 -1.27 -30.74
N VAL A 384 19.58 -0.28 -29.87
CA VAL A 384 20.86 0.39 -29.58
C VAL A 384 21.38 -0.15 -28.24
N GLY A 385 22.68 -0.09 -28.01
CA GLY A 385 23.26 -0.45 -26.72
C GLY A 385 24.66 0.14 -26.52
N PHE A 386 25.20 -0.04 -25.32
CA PHE A 386 26.51 0.45 -24.91
C PHE A 386 27.24 -0.62 -24.09
N ILE A 387 28.51 -0.90 -24.41
CA ILE A 387 29.29 -1.94 -23.73
C ILE A 387 30.55 -1.40 -23.05
N TYR A 388 30.93 -2.00 -21.91
CA TYR A 388 32.11 -1.67 -21.10
C TYR A 388 32.92 -2.92 -20.70
N ASP A 389 34.25 -2.82 -20.69
CA ASP A 389 35.16 -3.93 -20.36
C ASP A 389 35.58 -3.95 -18.88
N ALA A 390 34.65 -4.38 -18.03
CA ALA A 390 34.89 -4.50 -16.59
C ALA A 390 35.89 -5.61 -16.20
N THR A 391 36.41 -6.41 -17.14
CA THR A 391 37.33 -7.53 -16.82
C THR A 391 38.71 -7.06 -16.35
N THR A 392 39.07 -5.80 -16.64
CA THR A 392 40.34 -5.19 -16.20
C THR A 392 40.16 -4.11 -15.14
N THR A 393 38.99 -3.45 -15.11
CA THR A 393 38.62 -2.41 -14.14
C THR A 393 37.14 -2.56 -13.79
N PRO A 394 36.79 -3.23 -12.68
CA PRO A 394 35.42 -3.30 -12.19
C PRO A 394 34.84 -1.90 -11.93
N ILE A 395 33.53 -1.74 -12.12
CA ILE A 395 32.81 -0.53 -11.73
C ILE A 395 32.56 -0.62 -10.23
N ASN A 396 32.85 0.46 -9.50
CA ASN A 396 32.94 0.43 -8.03
C ASN A 396 31.59 0.68 -7.36
N GLU A 397 31.45 0.14 -6.17
CA GLU A 397 30.40 0.48 -5.21
C GLU A 397 30.40 2.01 -4.94
N GLY A 398 29.30 2.68 -5.28
CA GLY A 398 29.13 4.14 -5.23
C GLY A 398 29.46 4.91 -6.52
N GLU A 399 29.69 4.25 -7.66
CA GLU A 399 30.03 4.92 -8.92
C GLU A 399 28.77 5.32 -9.74
N THR A 400 28.87 6.36 -10.59
CA THR A 400 27.75 6.80 -11.45
C THR A 400 28.27 7.30 -12.81
N VAL A 401 27.68 6.79 -13.88
CA VAL A 401 28.08 7.00 -15.28
C VAL A 401 26.94 7.66 -16.05
N ASN A 402 27.17 8.87 -16.57
CA ASN A 402 26.16 9.69 -17.25
C ASN A 402 26.59 10.00 -18.69
N GLY A 403 25.62 10.26 -19.58
CA GLY A 403 25.87 10.84 -20.91
C GLY A 403 25.74 9.86 -22.09
N PHE A 404 25.05 8.74 -21.91
CA PHE A 404 24.57 7.95 -23.03
C PHE A 404 23.35 8.63 -23.67
N ASN A 405 23.22 8.61 -24.99
CA ASN A 405 22.01 9.08 -25.68
C ASN A 405 21.86 8.49 -27.09
N PHE A 406 20.67 8.60 -27.68
CA PHE A 406 20.36 8.36 -29.10
C PHE A 406 19.06 9.08 -29.52
N THR A 407 18.79 9.20 -30.82
CA THR A 407 17.61 9.91 -31.35
C THR A 407 16.79 9.02 -32.29
N VAL A 408 15.47 9.19 -32.26
CA VAL A 408 14.50 8.56 -33.17
C VAL A 408 13.60 9.61 -33.84
N VAL A 409 12.97 9.25 -34.94
CA VAL A 409 11.99 10.08 -35.68
C VAL A 409 10.63 9.36 -35.78
N THR A 410 9.52 10.09 -35.66
CA THR A 410 8.13 9.59 -35.60
C THR A 410 7.54 9.08 -36.93
N SER A 411 8.37 8.48 -37.78
CA SER A 411 8.04 8.17 -39.18
C SER A 411 6.90 7.17 -39.42
N GLY A 412 6.37 6.54 -38.37
CA GLY A 412 5.22 5.62 -38.41
C GLY A 412 3.87 6.21 -38.01
N ILE A 413 3.80 7.46 -37.53
CA ILE A 413 2.52 8.10 -37.17
C ILE A 413 1.67 8.34 -38.42
N THR A 414 0.35 8.14 -38.34
CA THR A 414 -0.57 8.42 -39.46
C THR A 414 -1.81 9.18 -38.98
N GLY A 415 -2.24 10.17 -39.76
CA GLY A 415 -3.34 11.08 -39.38
C GLY A 415 -2.86 12.30 -38.58
N THR A 416 -3.78 12.92 -37.85
CA THR A 416 -3.57 14.17 -37.09
C THR A 416 -4.04 14.07 -35.62
N ALA A 417 -4.16 12.84 -35.10
CA ALA A 417 -4.70 12.56 -33.78
C ALA A 417 -3.59 12.42 -32.72
N PRO A 418 -3.88 12.71 -31.43
CA PRO A 418 -3.05 12.34 -30.29
C PRO A 418 -2.49 10.92 -30.41
N THR A 419 -1.16 10.81 -30.47
CA THR A 419 -0.43 9.54 -30.61
C THR A 419 0.71 9.51 -29.60
N ASN A 420 0.80 8.44 -28.81
CA ASN A 420 1.86 8.23 -27.83
C ASN A 420 3.00 7.37 -28.40
N ILE A 421 4.22 7.64 -27.94
CA ILE A 421 5.42 6.81 -28.13
C ILE A 421 5.92 6.41 -26.73
N THR A 422 6.33 5.14 -26.55
CA THR A 422 6.70 4.53 -25.26
C THR A 422 8.03 3.78 -25.35
N ASN A 423 8.85 3.78 -24.29
CA ASN A 423 10.20 3.21 -24.35
C ASN A 423 10.87 2.92 -22.98
N ILE A 424 11.37 1.69 -22.80
CA ILE A 424 12.17 1.22 -21.64
C ILE A 424 13.61 0.84 -22.07
N ALA A 425 14.57 0.73 -21.12
CA ALA A 425 15.96 0.29 -21.36
C ALA A 425 16.40 -0.73 -20.29
N GLN A 426 17.48 -1.47 -20.54
CA GLN A 426 17.98 -2.58 -19.71
C GLN A 426 19.49 -2.52 -19.43
N VAL A 427 19.99 -3.08 -18.32
CA VAL A 427 21.44 -3.28 -18.02
C VAL A 427 21.77 -4.72 -17.62
N PHE A 428 23.01 -5.17 -17.82
CA PHE A 428 23.46 -6.55 -17.51
C PHE A 428 24.91 -6.63 -16.99
N GLY A 429 25.17 -7.43 -15.94
CA GLY A 429 26.50 -7.68 -15.34
C GLY A 429 26.54 -8.84 -14.32
N GLN A 430 27.60 -8.93 -13.49
CA GLN A 430 27.80 -9.92 -12.40
C GLN A 430 28.57 -9.32 -11.20
N THR A 431 28.71 -10.08 -10.10
CA THR A 431 29.42 -9.68 -8.87
C THR A 431 30.90 -10.09 -8.90
N GLN A 432 31.83 -9.17 -8.59
CA GLN A 432 33.25 -9.54 -8.48
C GLN A 432 33.47 -10.68 -7.45
N GLY A 433 34.15 -11.75 -7.86
CA GLY A 433 34.41 -12.93 -7.04
C GLY A 433 33.29 -13.97 -7.01
N ASN A 434 32.13 -13.68 -7.62
CA ASN A 434 31.06 -14.64 -7.88
C ASN A 434 30.61 -14.49 -9.34
N GLU A 435 31.36 -15.12 -10.24
CA GLU A 435 31.36 -14.86 -11.69
C GLU A 435 31.19 -16.16 -12.49
N GLY A 436 30.59 -16.08 -13.68
CA GLY A 436 30.44 -17.20 -14.62
C GLY A 436 28.99 -17.63 -14.86
N PRO A 437 28.76 -18.68 -15.68
CA PRO A 437 27.43 -19.02 -16.22
C PRO A 437 26.43 -19.54 -15.19
N THR A 438 26.87 -19.87 -13.97
CA THR A 438 26.01 -20.29 -12.86
C THR A 438 25.98 -19.28 -11.70
N ALA A 439 26.69 -18.17 -11.81
CA ALA A 439 26.62 -17.08 -10.84
C ALA A 439 25.43 -16.17 -11.19
N PRO A 440 24.81 -15.50 -10.20
CA PRO A 440 23.69 -14.58 -10.46
C PRO A 440 24.04 -13.51 -11.49
N LEU A 441 23.08 -13.24 -12.36
CA LEU A 441 23.07 -12.09 -13.26
C LEU A 441 22.66 -10.86 -12.45
N ILE A 442 23.35 -9.73 -12.61
CA ILE A 442 22.80 -8.41 -12.27
C ILE A 442 22.08 -7.94 -13.54
N TYR A 443 20.77 -7.70 -13.48
CA TYR A 443 19.98 -7.30 -14.65
C TYR A 443 18.87 -6.32 -14.25
N ASP A 444 18.89 -5.09 -14.78
CA ASP A 444 17.96 -4.00 -14.40
C ASP A 444 17.17 -3.46 -15.59
N GLU A 445 16.10 -2.71 -15.32
CA GLU A 445 15.31 -1.94 -16.29
C GLU A 445 15.10 -0.49 -15.82
N SER A 446 15.01 0.46 -16.74
CA SER A 446 14.93 1.90 -16.40
C SER A 446 13.51 2.39 -16.12
N GLY A 447 13.31 3.16 -15.05
CA GLY A 447 12.07 3.91 -14.79
C GLY A 447 11.94 4.39 -13.34
N ASP A 448 12.65 3.74 -12.43
CA ASP A 448 12.62 3.97 -10.98
C ASP A 448 13.98 4.49 -10.42
N GLN A 449 14.23 4.29 -9.12
CA GLN A 449 15.49 4.63 -8.44
C GLN A 449 16.19 3.43 -7.77
N SER A 450 15.73 2.21 -8.01
CA SER A 450 16.02 1.00 -7.22
C SER A 450 17.07 0.10 -7.87
N PRO A 451 18.09 -0.38 -7.13
CA PRO A 451 19.05 -1.32 -7.68
C PRO A 451 18.44 -2.70 -7.85
N THR A 452 18.65 -3.29 -9.02
CA THR A 452 18.04 -4.55 -9.40
C THR A 452 18.52 -5.77 -8.61
N ASN A 453 17.85 -6.90 -8.89
CA ASN A 453 17.77 -8.13 -8.11
C ASN A 453 17.14 -7.90 -6.73
N PHE A 454 16.61 -6.71 -6.49
CA PHE A 454 15.83 -6.34 -5.32
C PHE A 454 14.61 -5.53 -5.78
N ASN A 455 13.48 -5.73 -5.11
CA ASN A 455 12.33 -4.82 -5.25
C ASN A 455 12.58 -3.55 -4.41
N ASP A 456 11.78 -2.49 -4.57
CA ASP A 456 11.82 -1.24 -3.78
C ASP A 456 11.92 -1.44 -2.25
N ASN A 457 11.38 -2.55 -1.74
CA ASN A 457 11.40 -2.90 -0.32
C ASN A 457 12.67 -3.66 0.16
N GLY A 458 13.68 -3.79 -0.69
CA GLY A 458 14.95 -4.46 -0.37
C GLY A 458 14.89 -5.99 -0.22
N THR A 459 13.75 -6.62 -0.55
CA THR A 459 13.67 -8.07 -0.73
C THR A 459 14.18 -8.47 -2.12
N PRO A 460 14.76 -9.67 -2.31
CA PRO A 460 15.21 -10.10 -3.63
C PRO A 460 14.07 -10.12 -4.67
N GLY A 461 14.31 -9.49 -5.82
CA GLY A 461 13.36 -9.39 -6.92
C GLY A 461 13.16 -10.70 -7.67
N PRO A 462 12.14 -10.81 -8.54
CA PRO A 462 11.89 -12.02 -9.35
C PRO A 462 13.08 -12.40 -10.26
N THR A 463 13.97 -11.44 -10.51
CA THR A 463 15.20 -11.54 -11.30
C THR A 463 16.40 -12.09 -10.51
N SER A 464 16.36 -12.13 -9.17
CA SER A 464 17.55 -12.34 -8.33
C SER A 464 18.21 -13.73 -8.45
N SER A 465 17.50 -14.70 -9.02
CA SER A 465 18.01 -16.06 -9.32
C SER A 465 18.30 -16.29 -10.80
N LEU A 466 18.20 -15.27 -11.65
CA LEU A 466 18.55 -15.39 -13.07
C LEU A 466 20.05 -15.63 -13.24
N THR A 467 20.39 -16.47 -14.22
CA THR A 467 21.75 -16.71 -14.68
C THR A 467 21.88 -16.25 -16.14
N PRO A 468 23.09 -15.98 -16.65
CA PRO A 468 23.29 -15.62 -18.05
C PRO A 468 22.66 -16.66 -19.01
N GLY A 469 21.72 -16.23 -19.86
CA GLY A 469 21.01 -17.10 -20.81
C GLY A 469 19.79 -17.86 -20.25
N ALA A 470 19.22 -17.43 -19.13
CA ALA A 470 17.91 -17.94 -18.66
C ALA A 470 16.78 -17.52 -19.63
N PRO A 471 15.84 -18.43 -20.00
CA PRO A 471 14.82 -18.19 -21.03
C PRO A 471 13.62 -17.34 -20.57
N THR A 472 13.82 -16.54 -19.52
CA THR A 472 12.79 -15.73 -18.83
C THR A 472 13.31 -14.33 -18.51
N ILE A 473 14.34 -13.87 -19.21
CA ILE A 473 14.80 -12.48 -19.16
C ILE A 473 13.81 -11.64 -20.00
N PRO A 474 13.18 -10.58 -19.44
CA PRO A 474 12.34 -9.67 -20.21
C PRO A 474 13.05 -9.08 -21.43
N ASN A 475 12.28 -8.74 -22.47
CA ASN A 475 12.83 -8.48 -23.79
C ASN A 475 13.20 -7.01 -24.06
N GLY A 476 12.96 -6.10 -23.10
CA GLY A 476 13.23 -4.67 -23.23
C GLY A 476 12.37 -3.98 -24.29
N VAL A 477 11.12 -4.42 -24.47
CA VAL A 477 10.11 -3.76 -25.31
C VAL A 477 8.99 -3.29 -24.40
N SER A 478 8.73 -1.98 -24.45
CA SER A 478 7.66 -1.26 -23.76
C SER A 478 6.29 -1.95 -23.83
N ASP A 479 5.73 -2.37 -22.70
CA ASP A 479 4.29 -2.63 -22.52
C ASP A 479 3.75 -1.86 -21.29
N PRO A 480 3.26 -0.62 -21.47
CA PRO A 480 2.73 0.22 -20.39
C PRO A 480 1.56 -0.39 -19.59
N THR A 481 0.99 -1.50 -20.08
CA THR A 481 -0.06 -2.26 -19.40
C THR A 481 0.49 -3.15 -18.29
N ASN A 482 1.74 -3.60 -18.43
CA ASN A 482 2.41 -4.55 -17.54
C ASN A 482 3.56 -3.87 -16.77
N ASP A 483 4.27 -2.95 -17.44
CA ASP A 483 5.53 -2.36 -16.96
C ASP A 483 5.30 -1.06 -16.17
N GLY A 484 4.15 -0.40 -16.32
CA GLY A 484 3.87 0.92 -15.72
C GLY A 484 4.39 2.09 -16.56
N VAL A 485 4.37 3.32 -16.03
CA VAL A 485 4.83 4.53 -16.76
C VAL A 485 5.56 5.58 -15.91
N ASP A 486 6.76 5.98 -16.35
CA ASP A 486 7.42 7.25 -15.98
C ASP A 486 6.75 8.37 -16.77
N ASN A 487 5.64 8.88 -16.22
CA ASN A 487 4.85 9.94 -16.85
C ASN A 487 5.41 11.36 -16.59
N THR A 488 6.37 11.52 -15.68
CA THR A 488 7.01 12.81 -15.41
C THR A 488 8.29 13.01 -16.23
N ASN A 489 8.84 11.92 -16.79
CA ASN A 489 10.11 11.84 -17.50
C ASN A 489 11.31 12.12 -16.59
N GLN A 490 11.30 11.59 -15.36
CA GLN A 490 12.29 11.88 -14.32
C GLN A 490 12.86 10.65 -13.61
N ASN A 491 12.42 9.43 -13.96
CA ASN A 491 12.68 8.19 -13.21
C ASN A 491 12.11 8.24 -11.78
N ASP A 492 10.83 8.56 -11.67
CA ASP A 492 10.03 8.49 -10.44
C ASP A 492 8.84 7.54 -10.54
N GLY A 493 9.02 6.45 -11.31
CA GLY A 493 8.15 5.28 -11.30
C GLY A 493 8.10 4.57 -9.93
N SER A 494 7.30 3.50 -9.84
CA SER A 494 7.08 2.71 -8.62
C SER A 494 6.53 1.32 -8.97
N GLY A 495 7.37 0.30 -8.94
CA GLY A 495 7.06 -1.03 -9.46
C GLY A 495 8.02 -2.14 -8.99
N PRO A 496 7.79 -3.40 -9.39
CA PRO A 496 8.71 -4.52 -9.17
C PRO A 496 9.80 -4.62 -10.26
N GLY A 497 9.90 -3.62 -11.12
CA GLY A 497 10.79 -3.45 -12.28
C GLY A 497 10.42 -2.13 -12.98
N GLY A 498 11.33 -1.60 -13.80
CA GLY A 498 11.23 -0.24 -14.32
C GLY A 498 10.07 0.04 -15.30
N GLU A 499 9.68 1.30 -15.37
CA GLU A 499 8.49 1.81 -16.06
C GLU A 499 8.76 2.47 -17.42
N ASP A 500 7.74 2.48 -18.28
CA ASP A 500 7.82 3.07 -19.62
C ASP A 500 7.86 4.61 -19.64
N ASN A 501 8.80 5.16 -20.40
CA ASN A 501 8.95 6.60 -20.65
C ASN A 501 8.07 7.03 -21.85
N VAL A 502 7.21 8.07 -21.72
CA VAL A 502 6.06 8.32 -22.64
C VAL A 502 5.98 9.76 -23.21
N VAL A 503 5.63 9.94 -24.51
CA VAL A 503 5.51 11.27 -25.16
C VAL A 503 4.44 11.37 -26.28
N THR A 504 3.83 12.56 -26.52
CA THR A 504 2.58 12.80 -27.32
C THR A 504 2.60 14.07 -28.22
N ILE A 505 1.77 14.15 -29.30
CA ILE A 505 1.53 15.35 -30.19
C ILE A 505 0.01 15.50 -30.54
N ALA A 506 -0.60 16.70 -30.75
CA ALA A 506 -2.09 16.87 -30.91
C ALA A 506 -2.60 18.12 -31.74
N ALA A 507 -3.91 18.21 -32.06
CA ALA A 507 -4.56 19.33 -32.85
C ALA A 507 -6.10 19.60 -32.58
N PRO A 508 -6.71 20.78 -32.93
CA PRO A 508 -8.06 21.23 -32.44
C PRO A 508 -9.08 21.94 -33.42
N GLY A 509 -10.36 22.15 -33.01
CA GLY A 509 -11.22 23.32 -33.40
C GLY A 509 -12.70 23.15 -33.89
N GLN A 510 -13.66 24.01 -33.45
CA GLN A 510 -15.06 24.16 -33.96
C GLN A 510 -15.78 25.49 -33.49
N VAL A 511 -17.10 25.69 -33.74
CA VAL A 511 -18.01 26.66 -33.05
C VAL A 511 -18.25 26.27 -31.59
N LEU A 512 -18.61 27.22 -30.71
CA LEU A 512 -18.25 27.17 -29.28
C LEU A 512 -19.40 27.50 -28.30
N ASN A 513 -19.64 26.60 -27.33
CA ASN A 513 -20.56 26.67 -26.19
C ASN A 513 -19.94 25.84 -25.05
N GLY A 514 -19.73 26.47 -23.90
CA GLY A 514 -18.99 25.88 -22.78
C GLY A 514 -19.27 26.57 -21.45
N PRO A 515 -18.47 26.32 -20.40
CA PRO A 515 -18.66 26.91 -19.09
C PRO A 515 -18.54 28.44 -19.05
N ALA A 516 -18.90 29.04 -17.92
CA ALA A 516 -18.85 30.49 -17.70
C ALA A 516 -17.51 31.13 -18.13
N SER A 517 -17.57 32.03 -19.11
CA SER A 517 -16.43 32.71 -19.76
C SER A 517 -15.44 31.81 -20.52
N THR A 518 -15.67 30.50 -20.63
CA THR A 518 -14.85 29.53 -21.37
C THR A 518 -15.66 28.79 -22.45
N PRO A 519 -16.30 29.50 -23.41
CA PRO A 519 -17.11 28.88 -24.45
C PRO A 519 -16.33 27.90 -25.34
N GLY A 520 -15.01 28.09 -25.46
CA GLY A 520 -14.09 27.20 -26.17
C GLY A 520 -13.35 26.23 -25.26
N ALA A 521 -14.00 25.78 -24.19
CA ALA A 521 -13.49 24.69 -23.38
C ALA A 521 -13.36 23.39 -24.20
N VAL A 522 -12.58 22.46 -23.67
CA VAL A 522 -12.29 21.15 -24.25
C VAL A 522 -12.38 20.14 -23.12
N GLY A 523 -13.27 19.16 -23.26
CA GLY A 523 -13.39 18.01 -22.37
C GLY A 523 -12.35 16.93 -22.64
N PRO A 524 -12.59 15.69 -22.21
CA PRO A 524 -11.65 14.59 -22.39
C PRO A 524 -11.20 14.35 -23.83
N ASN A 525 -12.05 14.62 -24.83
CA ASN A 525 -11.74 14.34 -26.24
C ASN A 525 -11.74 15.60 -27.14
N ASN A 526 -12.66 16.55 -26.93
CA ASN A 526 -12.81 17.73 -27.82
C ASN A 526 -13.68 18.83 -27.17
N ASN A 527 -14.14 19.81 -27.93
CA ASN A 527 -15.01 20.88 -27.43
C ASN A 527 -16.51 20.51 -27.43
N ASN A 528 -16.87 19.23 -27.34
CA ASN A 528 -18.27 18.77 -27.22
C ASN A 528 -18.46 17.81 -26.03
N ASP A 529 -17.45 17.68 -25.17
CA ASP A 529 -17.49 16.92 -23.91
C ASP A 529 -16.89 17.73 -22.74
N ASP A 530 -16.75 19.04 -22.93
CA ASP A 530 -16.44 20.03 -21.89
C ASP A 530 -17.60 20.18 -20.88
N PHE A 531 -17.30 20.72 -19.70
CA PHE A 531 -18.22 20.57 -18.56
C PHE A 531 -18.09 21.57 -17.41
N THR A 532 -19.19 21.67 -16.67
CA THR A 532 -19.30 22.33 -15.36
C THR A 532 -19.80 21.34 -14.31
N ASN A 533 -19.00 21.02 -13.29
CA ASN A 533 -19.44 20.20 -12.14
C ASN A 533 -19.94 21.10 -10.99
N ARG A 534 -21.12 20.83 -10.41
CA ARG A 534 -21.65 21.53 -9.20
C ARG A 534 -22.31 20.58 -8.20
N GLY A 535 -22.26 20.93 -6.92
CA GLY A 535 -22.88 20.17 -5.83
C GLY A 535 -24.33 20.60 -5.55
N ALA A 536 -25.18 19.63 -5.20
CA ALA A 536 -26.47 19.84 -4.54
C ALA A 536 -26.34 19.56 -3.04
N LEU A 537 -27.00 20.37 -2.20
CA LEU A 537 -26.91 20.24 -0.74
C LEU A 537 -27.48 18.89 -0.25
N VAL A 538 -26.73 18.23 0.63
CA VAL A 538 -27.13 17.00 1.32
C VAL A 538 -27.45 17.32 2.78
N PRO A 539 -28.55 16.79 3.38
CA PRO A 539 -28.85 17.01 4.78
C PRO A 539 -27.79 16.42 5.73
N ALA A 540 -27.46 17.13 6.81
CA ALA A 540 -26.51 16.69 7.82
C ALA A 540 -26.85 15.31 8.40
N ASN A 541 -25.83 14.45 8.54
CA ASN A 541 -25.95 13.05 9.02
C ASN A 541 -26.78 12.11 8.11
N THR A 542 -26.92 12.43 6.81
CA THR A 542 -27.48 11.47 5.85
C THR A 542 -26.52 10.29 5.69
N ALA A 543 -26.98 9.08 6.05
CA ALA A 543 -26.17 7.87 6.00
C ALA A 543 -26.00 7.33 4.55
N PRO A 544 -24.88 6.66 4.21
CA PRO A 544 -24.71 5.98 2.93
C PRO A 544 -25.83 4.99 2.62
N GLY A 545 -26.22 4.89 1.35
CA GLY A 545 -27.36 4.11 0.86
C GLY A 545 -28.71 4.81 1.01
N SER A 546 -28.74 6.08 1.43
CA SER A 546 -29.95 6.90 1.49
C SER A 546 -30.33 7.49 0.12
N THR A 547 -31.57 7.97 0.01
CA THR A 547 -32.01 8.83 -1.09
C THR A 547 -32.59 10.13 -0.54
N ILE A 548 -32.51 11.21 -1.32
CA ILE A 548 -32.85 12.57 -0.87
C ILE A 548 -33.80 13.29 -1.84
N ASP A 549 -34.28 14.45 -1.39
CA ASP A 549 -34.95 15.48 -2.18
C ASP A 549 -33.97 16.66 -2.27
N PRO A 550 -33.11 16.72 -3.30
CA PRO A 550 -31.98 17.65 -3.34
C PRO A 550 -32.41 19.07 -3.69
N ALA A 551 -31.64 20.06 -3.24
CA ALA A 551 -31.88 21.46 -3.62
C ALA A 551 -31.50 21.73 -5.08
N GLU A 552 -32.33 22.52 -5.78
CA GLU A 552 -32.11 22.91 -7.19
C GLU A 552 -30.76 23.58 -7.41
N VAL A 553 -30.00 23.12 -8.41
CA VAL A 553 -28.66 23.63 -8.73
C VAL A 553 -28.72 24.58 -9.93
N THR A 554 -27.96 25.68 -9.88
CA THR A 554 -27.89 26.66 -10.98
C THR A 554 -26.48 26.74 -11.56
N PHE A 555 -26.40 26.76 -12.89
CA PHE A 555 -25.21 26.85 -13.72
C PHE A 555 -25.24 28.12 -14.57
N THR A 556 -24.09 28.56 -15.06
CA THR A 556 -23.96 29.66 -16.02
C THR A 556 -22.96 29.24 -17.07
N ASN A 557 -23.38 29.29 -18.34
CA ASN A 557 -22.61 28.82 -19.48
C ASN A 557 -22.58 29.91 -20.56
N THR A 558 -21.58 29.83 -21.42
CA THR A 558 -21.23 30.89 -22.37
C THR A 558 -21.17 30.32 -23.79
N ILE A 559 -21.72 31.06 -24.75
CA ILE A 559 -21.71 30.74 -26.18
C ILE A 559 -20.86 31.79 -26.89
N SER A 560 -20.07 31.38 -27.89
CA SER A 560 -19.36 32.32 -28.76
C SER A 560 -19.31 31.91 -30.22
N ASN A 561 -19.27 32.91 -31.08
CA ASN A 561 -18.97 32.76 -32.50
C ASN A 561 -17.49 33.11 -32.74
N PRO A 562 -16.59 32.12 -32.91
CA PRO A 562 -15.17 32.37 -33.17
C PRO A 562 -14.88 32.85 -34.61
N SER A 563 -15.86 32.93 -35.51
CA SER A 563 -15.63 33.55 -36.82
C SER A 563 -15.37 35.05 -36.65
N THR A 564 -14.41 35.55 -37.42
CA THR A 564 -14.09 36.99 -37.50
C THR A 564 -14.88 37.71 -38.58
N THR A 565 -15.62 36.98 -39.41
CA THR A 565 -16.33 37.49 -40.61
C THR A 565 -17.82 37.17 -40.65
N ASP A 566 -18.21 35.99 -40.17
CA ASP A 566 -19.53 35.42 -40.46
C ASP A 566 -20.47 35.49 -39.26
N THR A 567 -21.73 35.84 -39.51
CA THR A 567 -22.78 35.91 -38.48
C THR A 567 -23.55 34.60 -38.45
N LEU A 568 -23.58 33.94 -37.29
CA LEU A 568 -24.46 32.78 -37.08
C LEU A 568 -25.89 33.27 -36.84
N THR A 569 -26.89 32.51 -37.28
CA THR A 569 -28.30 32.92 -37.22
C THR A 569 -29.21 31.74 -36.91
N ASN A 570 -30.33 32.01 -36.24
CA ASN A 570 -31.32 31.02 -35.81
C ASN A 570 -30.70 29.82 -35.09
N LEU A 571 -29.85 30.07 -34.09
CA LEU A 571 -29.33 29.01 -33.24
C LEU A 571 -30.38 28.66 -32.17
N LEU A 572 -30.64 27.37 -31.97
CA LEU A 572 -31.56 26.83 -30.96
C LEU A 572 -30.74 26.25 -29.80
N LEU A 573 -31.14 26.56 -28.56
CA LEU A 573 -30.52 26.08 -27.33
C LEU A 573 -31.48 25.13 -26.60
N VAL A 574 -31.06 23.88 -26.37
CA VAL A 574 -31.85 22.84 -25.67
C VAL A 574 -30.96 21.97 -24.78
N PRO A 575 -31.50 21.39 -23.69
CA PRO A 575 -30.99 20.13 -23.18
C PRO A 575 -31.47 18.99 -24.10
N ASP A 576 -30.59 18.08 -24.51
CA ASP A 576 -31.01 16.83 -25.16
C ASP A 576 -29.96 15.72 -24.95
N ALA A 577 -30.41 14.48 -24.74
CA ALA A 577 -29.55 13.30 -24.62
C ALA A 577 -29.37 12.56 -25.97
N ALA A 578 -30.03 13.02 -27.05
CA ALA A 578 -29.68 12.61 -28.41
C ALA A 578 -28.17 12.78 -28.64
N ASN A 579 -27.55 11.78 -29.29
CA ASN A 579 -26.13 11.78 -29.65
C ASN A 579 -25.15 11.99 -28.47
N PHE A 580 -25.61 11.76 -27.23
CA PHE A 580 -24.80 11.76 -26.01
C PHE A 580 -24.74 10.36 -25.39
N THR A 581 -23.55 9.98 -24.93
CA THR A 581 -23.29 8.76 -24.15
C THR A 581 -22.50 9.18 -22.92
N ALA A 582 -22.99 8.83 -21.73
CA ALA A 582 -22.31 9.13 -20.48
C ALA A 582 -20.96 8.41 -20.39
N GLY A 583 -19.92 9.12 -19.95
CA GLY A 583 -18.59 8.57 -19.69
C GLY A 583 -18.47 7.87 -18.32
N PRO A 584 -17.28 7.32 -17.98
CA PRO A 584 -17.03 6.76 -16.65
C PRO A 584 -17.22 7.82 -15.54
N GLY A 585 -18.04 7.50 -14.52
CA GLY A 585 -18.41 8.46 -13.46
C GLY A 585 -19.51 9.45 -13.85
N GLU A 586 -20.13 9.30 -15.02
CA GLU A 586 -21.30 10.06 -15.47
C GLU A 586 -22.52 9.16 -15.59
N THR A 587 -23.70 9.71 -15.34
CA THR A 587 -24.97 9.05 -15.61
C THR A 587 -26.01 10.07 -16.07
N LEU A 588 -27.03 9.64 -16.82
CA LEU A 588 -28.15 10.51 -17.15
C LEU A 588 -29.02 10.73 -15.90
N PRO A 589 -29.67 11.90 -15.75
CA PRO A 589 -30.41 12.23 -14.53
C PRO A 589 -31.62 11.30 -14.32
N PRO A 590 -32.16 11.19 -13.10
CA PRO A 590 -33.37 10.40 -12.84
C PRO A 590 -34.56 10.88 -13.68
N THR A 591 -35.45 9.96 -14.06
CA THR A 591 -36.74 10.30 -14.68
C THR A 591 -37.50 11.31 -13.82
N ASP A 592 -38.21 12.22 -14.49
CA ASP A 592 -38.93 13.36 -13.93
C ASP A 592 -38.08 14.60 -13.56
N THR A 593 -36.74 14.55 -13.67
CA THR A 593 -35.84 15.72 -13.55
C THR A 593 -36.28 16.88 -14.46
N LEU A 594 -36.28 18.11 -13.94
CA LEU A 594 -36.58 19.33 -14.69
C LEU A 594 -35.31 20.14 -14.96
N VAL A 595 -35.22 20.71 -16.17
CA VAL A 595 -34.14 21.58 -16.61
C VAL A 595 -34.75 22.88 -17.16
N THR A 596 -34.46 24.00 -16.51
CA THR A 596 -34.92 25.33 -16.93
C THR A 596 -33.78 26.11 -17.56
N LEU A 597 -33.88 26.40 -18.86
CA LEU A 597 -33.00 27.32 -19.58
C LEU A 597 -33.55 28.75 -19.48
N THR A 598 -32.68 29.73 -19.23
CA THR A 598 -33.04 31.16 -19.26
C THR A 598 -32.03 31.97 -20.08
N TYR A 599 -32.53 32.72 -21.07
CA TYR A 599 -31.74 33.63 -21.90
C TYR A 599 -32.59 34.80 -22.41
N GLY A 600 -32.03 36.02 -22.44
CA GLY A 600 -32.70 37.20 -23.00
C GLY A 600 -34.01 37.61 -22.31
N GLY A 601 -34.30 37.07 -21.12
CA GLY A 601 -35.59 37.23 -20.42
C GLY A 601 -36.66 36.20 -20.77
N ASN A 602 -36.37 35.26 -21.68
CA ASN A 602 -37.21 34.09 -21.97
C ASN A 602 -36.78 32.90 -21.11
N THR A 603 -37.72 32.01 -20.81
CA THR A 603 -37.50 30.78 -20.03
C THR A 603 -38.12 29.58 -20.75
N ALA A 604 -37.40 28.46 -20.84
CA ALA A 604 -37.90 27.19 -21.34
C ALA A 604 -37.64 26.09 -20.30
N VAL A 605 -38.65 25.27 -20.01
CA VAL A 605 -38.57 24.14 -19.09
C VAL A 605 -38.66 22.84 -19.89
N TYR A 606 -37.72 21.94 -19.65
CA TYR A 606 -37.66 20.60 -20.23
C TYR A 606 -37.68 19.57 -19.11
N LYS A 607 -38.29 18.42 -19.37
CA LYS A 607 -38.44 17.33 -18.43
C LYS A 607 -37.80 16.05 -18.96
N PHE A 608 -36.92 15.42 -18.18
CA PHE A 608 -36.28 14.17 -18.56
C PHE A 608 -37.23 12.99 -18.40
N ASN A 609 -37.46 12.25 -19.49
CA ASN A 609 -38.42 11.14 -19.52
C ASN A 609 -37.79 9.75 -19.25
N GLY A 610 -36.54 9.71 -18.80
CA GLY A 610 -35.75 8.45 -18.70
C GLY A 610 -35.00 8.08 -19.97
N THR A 611 -35.03 8.91 -21.02
CA THR A 611 -34.24 8.70 -22.25
C THR A 611 -33.82 10.01 -22.92
N ASN A 612 -34.70 11.00 -23.00
CA ASN A 612 -34.41 12.34 -23.55
C ASN A 612 -35.11 13.42 -22.71
N PHE A 613 -34.69 14.68 -22.89
CA PHE A 613 -35.36 15.85 -22.35
C PHE A 613 -36.48 16.28 -23.30
N ILE A 614 -37.70 16.42 -22.79
CA ILE A 614 -38.90 16.79 -23.56
C ILE A 614 -39.34 18.18 -23.13
N PHE A 615 -39.65 19.08 -24.07
CA PHE A 615 -40.19 20.39 -23.74
C PHE A 615 -41.51 20.27 -22.96
N ASP A 616 -41.56 20.89 -21.79
CA ASP A 616 -42.70 20.87 -20.87
C ASP A 616 -43.47 22.20 -20.93
N SER A 617 -42.78 23.33 -20.74
CA SER A 617 -43.42 24.63 -20.62
C SER A 617 -42.47 25.82 -20.89
N GLY A 618 -43.03 27.02 -21.05
CA GLY A 618 -42.26 28.25 -21.31
C GLY A 618 -42.22 28.65 -22.79
N THR A 619 -41.04 29.00 -23.31
CA THR A 619 -40.82 29.43 -24.71
C THR A 619 -39.39 29.09 -25.14
N ASN A 620 -39.24 28.31 -26.22
CA ASN A 620 -37.95 27.84 -26.74
C ASN A 620 -36.90 28.96 -26.84
N ILE A 621 -35.66 28.65 -26.43
CA ILE A 621 -34.56 29.60 -26.44
C ILE A 621 -33.90 29.61 -27.83
N ILE A 622 -34.30 30.58 -28.65
CA ILE A 622 -33.71 30.85 -29.96
C ILE A 622 -32.83 32.11 -29.88
N ILE A 623 -31.61 32.01 -30.39
CA ILE A 623 -30.68 33.15 -30.61
C ILE A 623 -30.78 33.55 -32.09
N PRO A 624 -31.47 34.65 -32.45
CA PRO A 624 -31.74 34.96 -33.85
C PRO A 624 -30.47 35.32 -34.65
N THR A 625 -29.50 35.96 -33.98
CA THR A 625 -28.23 36.39 -34.57
C THR A 625 -27.13 36.36 -33.51
N LEU A 626 -25.97 35.79 -33.85
CA LEU A 626 -24.73 35.85 -33.05
C LEU A 626 -23.59 36.35 -33.97
N ALA A 627 -23.22 37.62 -33.78
CA ALA A 627 -22.28 38.34 -34.65
C ALA A 627 -20.83 37.80 -34.56
N PRO A 628 -19.92 38.15 -35.49
CA PRO A 628 -18.53 37.70 -35.46
C PRO A 628 -17.82 38.13 -34.18
N ASN A 629 -17.12 37.20 -33.52
CA ASN A 629 -16.51 37.35 -32.18
C ASN A 629 -17.51 37.70 -31.06
N GLN A 630 -18.83 37.56 -31.25
CA GLN A 630 -19.80 37.81 -30.18
C GLN A 630 -19.78 36.66 -29.17
N VAL A 631 -19.83 37.04 -27.90
CA VAL A 631 -19.95 36.15 -26.73
C VAL A 631 -21.25 36.51 -25.99
N VAL A 632 -22.00 35.51 -25.52
CA VAL A 632 -23.22 35.68 -24.72
C VAL A 632 -23.35 34.59 -23.65
N ASP A 633 -23.92 34.93 -22.49
CA ASP A 633 -24.13 34.00 -21.39
C ASP A 633 -25.61 33.60 -21.26
N TYR A 634 -25.85 32.39 -20.77
CA TYR A 634 -27.16 31.86 -20.39
C TYR A 634 -27.07 31.10 -19.06
N THR A 635 -28.21 30.89 -18.40
CA THR A 635 -28.27 30.13 -17.14
C THR A 635 -29.11 28.87 -17.30
N VAL A 636 -28.64 27.79 -16.70
CA VAL A 636 -29.34 26.49 -16.61
C VAL A 636 -29.67 26.24 -15.14
N LYS A 637 -30.88 25.79 -14.85
CA LYS A 637 -31.30 25.38 -13.51
C LYS A 637 -31.80 23.94 -13.55
N VAL A 638 -31.26 23.09 -12.69
CA VAL A 638 -31.50 21.64 -12.65
C VAL A 638 -32.18 21.29 -11.33
N ASP A 639 -33.33 20.63 -11.44
CA ASP A 639 -34.17 20.18 -10.32
C ASP A 639 -34.31 18.65 -10.42
N LEU A 640 -33.58 17.92 -9.56
CA LEU A 640 -33.56 16.46 -9.51
C LEU A 640 -34.66 15.98 -8.55
N PRO A 641 -35.40 14.91 -8.88
CA PRO A 641 -36.61 14.53 -8.14
C PRO A 641 -36.32 13.92 -6.76
N ILE A 642 -37.33 13.95 -5.90
CA ILE A 642 -37.35 13.18 -4.64
C ILE A 642 -37.01 11.70 -4.85
N ASN A 643 -36.24 11.14 -3.92
CA ASN A 643 -35.61 9.82 -3.96
C ASN A 643 -34.42 9.70 -4.94
N THR A 644 -33.79 10.82 -5.30
CA THR A 644 -32.48 10.79 -5.99
C THR A 644 -31.42 10.20 -5.04
N PRO A 645 -30.59 9.22 -5.47
CA PRO A 645 -29.53 8.65 -4.65
C PRO A 645 -28.37 9.64 -4.43
N LEU A 646 -27.49 9.36 -3.46
CA LEU A 646 -26.28 10.15 -3.25
C LEU A 646 -25.23 9.81 -4.31
N SER A 647 -24.62 10.81 -4.93
CA SER A 647 -23.48 10.63 -5.84
C SER A 647 -22.26 10.03 -5.13
N THR A 648 -22.18 10.10 -3.80
CA THR A 648 -21.16 9.37 -3.02
C THR A 648 -21.39 7.86 -2.98
N ASP A 649 -22.63 7.39 -3.15
CA ASP A 649 -22.94 5.95 -3.17
C ASP A 649 -22.68 5.35 -4.54
N THR A 650 -23.12 6.02 -5.62
CA THR A 650 -22.90 5.59 -7.02
C THR A 650 -21.50 5.89 -7.56
N GLU A 651 -20.84 6.93 -7.03
CA GLU A 651 -19.66 7.57 -7.61
C GLU A 651 -19.92 8.17 -9.01
N GLU A 652 -21.17 8.55 -9.28
CA GLU A 652 -21.63 9.13 -10.56
C GLU A 652 -22.19 10.55 -10.38
N GLY A 653 -21.87 11.45 -11.31
CA GLY A 653 -22.54 12.76 -11.47
C GLY A 653 -23.67 12.70 -12.50
N PHE A 654 -24.76 13.43 -12.24
CA PHE A 654 -25.92 13.50 -13.14
C PHE A 654 -25.68 14.53 -14.26
N SER A 655 -25.42 14.04 -15.47
CA SER A 655 -25.02 14.84 -16.63
C SER A 655 -26.21 15.36 -17.43
N ILE A 656 -26.25 16.68 -17.60
CA ILE A 656 -27.22 17.43 -18.40
C ILE A 656 -26.50 17.98 -19.65
N PRO A 657 -26.46 17.23 -20.77
CA PRO A 657 -25.94 17.73 -22.04
C PRO A 657 -26.78 18.89 -22.61
N ILE A 658 -26.15 20.05 -22.80
CA ILE A 658 -26.77 21.26 -23.38
C ILE A 658 -26.16 21.56 -24.76
N TYR A 659 -26.99 21.53 -25.79
CA TYR A 659 -26.61 21.84 -27.17
C TYR A 659 -27.00 23.28 -27.54
N ILE A 660 -26.06 24.01 -28.14
CA ILE A 660 -26.38 25.06 -29.11
C ILE A 660 -26.20 24.49 -30.52
N PHE A 661 -27.18 24.65 -31.38
CA PHE A 661 -27.10 24.16 -32.76
C PHE A 661 -27.95 24.97 -33.71
N LYS A 662 -27.77 24.79 -35.02
CA LYS A 662 -28.61 25.40 -36.04
C LYS A 662 -29.55 24.35 -36.64
N ASP A 663 -30.71 24.16 -36.02
CA ASP A 663 -31.84 23.35 -36.51
C ASP A 663 -32.03 23.54 -38.05
N ASN A 664 -31.84 22.46 -38.81
CA ASN A 664 -31.92 22.45 -40.27
C ASN A 664 -33.18 21.76 -40.84
N ASP A 665 -33.84 20.87 -40.10
CA ASP A 665 -34.99 20.10 -40.57
C ASP A 665 -36.34 20.53 -39.94
N GLY A 666 -36.29 21.15 -38.75
CA GLY A 666 -37.42 21.68 -38.01
C GLY A 666 -37.96 20.79 -36.88
N ASP A 667 -37.29 19.70 -36.49
CA ASP A 667 -37.73 18.83 -35.38
C ASP A 667 -37.42 19.39 -33.97
N SER A 668 -36.57 20.42 -33.89
CA SER A 668 -36.09 21.08 -32.65
C SER A 668 -35.17 20.23 -31.75
N ARG A 669 -34.42 19.28 -32.32
CA ARG A 669 -33.43 18.44 -31.63
C ARG A 669 -32.08 18.42 -32.38
N PRO A 670 -30.95 18.18 -31.68
CA PRO A 670 -29.63 18.20 -32.31
C PRO A 670 -29.33 16.90 -33.04
N ASP A 671 -29.14 16.99 -34.35
CA ASP A 671 -28.81 15.83 -35.20
C ASP A 671 -27.29 15.56 -35.23
N SER A 672 -26.81 14.67 -36.10
CA SER A 672 -25.37 14.36 -36.19
C SER A 672 -24.53 15.55 -36.68
N ILE A 673 -23.25 15.63 -36.28
CA ILE A 673 -22.29 16.67 -36.72
C ILE A 673 -22.06 16.67 -38.25
N VAL A 674 -22.47 15.62 -38.96
CA VAL A 674 -22.40 15.54 -40.43
C VAL A 674 -23.58 16.26 -41.09
N ASP A 675 -24.75 16.16 -40.47
CA ASP A 675 -26.02 16.69 -40.97
C ASP A 675 -26.24 18.13 -40.47
N GLU A 676 -25.80 18.42 -39.23
CA GLU A 676 -25.81 19.74 -38.60
C GLU A 676 -24.40 20.18 -38.18
N PRO A 677 -23.54 20.60 -39.13
CA PRO A 677 -22.13 20.95 -38.87
C PRO A 677 -21.91 22.26 -38.08
N THR A 678 -22.99 22.94 -37.69
CA THR A 678 -22.98 24.12 -36.82
C THR A 678 -23.71 23.78 -35.52
N GLN A 679 -23.08 22.96 -34.69
CA GLN A 679 -23.52 22.58 -33.36
C GLN A 679 -22.35 22.56 -32.37
N ASN A 680 -22.65 22.73 -31.09
CA ASN A 680 -21.69 22.52 -30.01
C ASN A 680 -22.38 22.23 -28.67
N ARG A 681 -21.79 21.33 -27.86
CA ARG A 681 -22.41 20.80 -26.64
C ARG A 681 -21.49 20.91 -25.42
N THR A 682 -22.00 21.53 -24.36
CA THR A 682 -21.39 21.50 -23.02
C THR A 682 -22.20 20.58 -22.09
N ILE A 683 -21.63 20.19 -20.94
CA ILE A 683 -22.26 19.27 -19.98
C ILE A 683 -22.30 19.91 -18.58
N ASP A 684 -23.51 20.25 -18.11
CA ASP A 684 -23.73 20.62 -16.70
C ASP A 684 -23.91 19.35 -15.87
N ARG A 685 -23.11 19.14 -14.81
CA ARG A 685 -23.21 17.95 -13.95
C ARG A 685 -23.56 18.31 -12.51
N VAL A 686 -24.61 17.66 -11.98
CA VAL A 686 -25.01 17.77 -10.57
C VAL A 686 -24.52 16.58 -9.76
N TYR A 687 -23.94 16.84 -8.59
CA TYR A 687 -23.54 15.83 -7.60
C TYR A 687 -24.34 15.96 -6.31
N THR A 688 -25.07 14.93 -5.89
CA THR A 688 -25.81 14.89 -4.61
C THR A 688 -24.87 14.55 -3.45
N GLY A 689 -24.01 15.51 -3.12
CA GLY A 689 -22.81 15.32 -2.29
C GLY A 689 -21.65 14.76 -3.10
N PHE A 690 -20.42 15.20 -2.82
CA PHE A 690 -19.26 14.84 -3.64
C PHE A 690 -18.00 14.43 -2.85
N LEU A 691 -18.02 14.47 -1.51
CA LEU A 691 -16.97 13.86 -0.67
C LEU A 691 -17.49 12.56 -0.04
N LYS A 692 -17.03 11.41 -0.53
CA LYS A 692 -17.34 10.08 0.01
C LYS A 692 -16.44 9.76 1.19
N LEU A 693 -17.03 9.29 2.30
CA LEU A 693 -16.30 8.75 3.44
C LEU A 693 -16.51 7.23 3.51
N THR A 694 -15.47 6.44 3.23
CA THR A 694 -15.48 4.99 3.41
C THR A 694 -14.74 4.64 4.70
N LYS A 695 -15.37 3.90 5.61
CA LYS A 695 -14.78 3.54 6.90
C LYS A 695 -14.56 2.04 7.04
N LEU A 696 -13.32 1.68 7.30
CA LEU A 696 -12.89 0.30 7.51
C LEU A 696 -12.17 0.20 8.87
N ALA A 697 -12.21 -0.98 9.49
CA ALA A 697 -11.31 -1.32 10.58
C ALA A 697 -10.46 -2.53 10.18
N ARG A 698 -9.22 -2.57 10.66
CA ARG A 698 -8.40 -3.79 10.69
C ARG A 698 -8.09 -4.17 12.14
N ILE A 699 -7.92 -5.46 12.38
CA ILE A 699 -7.46 -5.96 13.68
C ILE A 699 -5.98 -6.27 13.59
N ILE A 700 -5.19 -5.61 14.44
CA ILE A 700 -3.75 -5.83 14.59
C ILE A 700 -3.52 -6.55 15.91
N ASP A 701 -2.63 -7.54 15.94
CA ASP A 701 -2.38 -8.34 17.13
C ASP A 701 -1.74 -7.54 18.27
N THR A 702 -1.65 -8.18 19.44
CA THR A 702 -1.05 -7.69 20.68
C THR A 702 0.40 -7.20 20.56
N ASP A 703 1.08 -7.51 19.46
CA ASP A 703 2.42 -7.00 19.11
C ASP A 703 2.41 -5.55 18.59
N GLY A 704 1.28 -5.08 18.07
CA GLY A 704 1.13 -3.77 17.43
C GLY A 704 1.63 -3.71 15.98
N SER A 705 1.88 -4.86 15.33
CA SER A 705 2.37 -4.92 13.94
C SER A 705 1.72 -5.99 13.07
N THR A 706 1.33 -7.14 13.64
CA THR A 706 0.79 -8.27 12.87
C THR A 706 -0.68 -8.03 12.53
N GLU A 707 -1.02 -7.94 11.24
CA GLU A 707 -2.42 -7.85 10.80
C GLU A 707 -3.12 -9.21 10.92
N VAL A 708 -4.10 -9.32 11.81
CA VAL A 708 -4.90 -10.54 12.07
C VAL A 708 -6.13 -10.58 11.16
N GLN A 709 -6.72 -9.41 10.89
CA GLN A 709 -7.84 -9.23 9.98
C GLN A 709 -7.63 -7.94 9.18
N PRO A 710 -7.46 -8.01 7.84
CA PRO A 710 -7.34 -6.85 6.97
C PRO A 710 -8.51 -5.88 7.05
N PHE A 711 -8.29 -4.65 6.57
CA PHE A 711 -9.28 -3.57 6.56
C PHE A 711 -10.61 -4.01 5.92
N THR A 712 -11.67 -4.06 6.74
CA THR A 712 -13.02 -4.47 6.34
C THR A 712 -14.08 -3.69 7.12
N ASN A 713 -15.33 -3.80 6.71
CA ASN A 713 -16.51 -3.39 7.47
C ASN A 713 -17.43 -4.58 7.84
N ASP A 714 -17.07 -5.82 7.47
CA ASP A 714 -17.80 -7.02 7.91
C ASP A 714 -17.53 -7.30 9.39
N SER A 715 -18.53 -7.00 10.23
CA SER A 715 -18.50 -7.25 11.67
C SER A 715 -18.27 -8.72 12.02
N ASN A 716 -18.65 -9.68 11.18
CA ASN A 716 -18.44 -11.11 11.49
C ASN A 716 -16.96 -11.46 11.47
N LEU A 717 -16.22 -10.93 10.49
CA LEU A 717 -14.76 -11.11 10.38
C LEU A 717 -14.02 -10.37 11.50
N LEU A 718 -14.43 -9.13 11.80
CA LEU A 718 -13.87 -8.34 12.90
C LEU A 718 -14.13 -9.01 14.27
N ASN A 719 -15.33 -9.52 14.52
CA ASN A 719 -15.69 -10.21 15.75
C ASN A 719 -14.96 -11.56 15.90
N ALA A 720 -14.67 -12.26 14.81
CA ALA A 720 -13.88 -13.50 14.86
C ALA A 720 -12.39 -13.25 15.16
N ALA A 721 -11.87 -12.07 14.80
CA ALA A 721 -10.48 -11.68 15.02
C ALA A 721 -10.22 -10.94 16.33
N MET A 722 -11.25 -10.38 16.98
CA MET A 722 -11.05 -9.50 18.14
C MET A 722 -10.88 -10.24 19.47
N THR A 723 -9.76 -9.97 20.13
CA THR A 723 -9.40 -10.47 21.47
C THR A 723 -8.75 -9.36 22.28
N ASN A 724 -8.74 -9.46 23.61
CA ASN A 724 -8.11 -8.45 24.46
C ASN A 724 -6.64 -8.18 24.13
N GLY A 725 -6.20 -6.96 24.41
CA GLY A 725 -4.84 -6.50 24.12
C GLY A 725 -4.58 -6.15 22.65
N ARG A 726 -5.39 -6.66 21.71
CA ARG A 726 -5.28 -6.33 20.28
C ARG A 726 -5.71 -4.91 19.99
N PHE A 727 -5.34 -4.43 18.80
CA PHE A 727 -5.67 -3.07 18.36
C PHE A 727 -6.72 -3.10 17.26
N ILE A 728 -7.68 -2.17 17.37
CA ILE A 728 -8.54 -1.78 16.26
C ILE A 728 -7.87 -0.56 15.63
N GLU A 729 -7.44 -0.69 14.38
CA GLU A 729 -7.01 0.47 13.60
C GLU A 729 -8.13 0.84 12.63
N TYR A 730 -8.65 2.06 12.77
CA TYR A 730 -9.68 2.61 11.90
C TYR A 730 -9.03 3.39 10.77
N LYS A 731 -9.56 3.24 9.56
CA LYS A 731 -9.21 4.04 8.39
C LYS A 731 -10.48 4.65 7.80
N ILE A 732 -10.48 5.97 7.69
CA ILE A 732 -11.49 6.76 6.99
C ILE A 732 -10.84 7.25 5.69
N THR A 733 -11.18 6.60 4.58
CA THR A 733 -10.81 7.08 3.24
C THR A 733 -11.80 8.17 2.85
N TYR A 734 -11.31 9.38 2.61
CA TYR A 734 -12.08 10.50 2.08
C TYR A 734 -11.73 10.71 0.61
N LYS A 735 -12.69 10.49 -0.30
CA LYS A 735 -12.53 10.63 -1.76
C LYS A 735 -13.46 11.69 -2.31
N ASN A 736 -12.96 12.62 -3.11
CA ASN A 736 -13.82 13.46 -3.94
C ASN A 736 -14.26 12.64 -5.17
N VAL A 737 -15.56 12.33 -5.27
CA VAL A 737 -16.11 11.46 -6.32
C VAL A 737 -16.43 12.20 -7.62
N SER A 738 -16.27 13.52 -7.67
CA SER A 738 -16.46 14.26 -8.93
C SER A 738 -15.36 13.97 -9.95
N ILE A 739 -15.66 14.17 -11.23
CA ILE A 739 -14.76 13.79 -12.34
C ILE A 739 -13.54 14.71 -12.43
N ALA A 740 -12.37 14.10 -12.68
CA ALA A 740 -11.09 14.78 -12.86
C ALA A 740 -11.13 15.85 -13.97
N PRO A 741 -10.42 16.98 -13.83
CA PRO A 741 -10.18 17.89 -14.95
C PRO A 741 -9.38 17.19 -16.04
N VAL A 742 -10.00 16.97 -17.19
CA VAL A 742 -9.33 16.57 -18.44
C VAL A 742 -9.61 17.64 -19.48
N GLY A 743 -8.63 17.96 -20.32
CA GLY A 743 -8.72 19.07 -21.27
C GLY A 743 -8.54 20.44 -20.62
N THR A 744 -9.25 21.47 -21.09
CA THR A 744 -9.01 22.88 -20.71
C THR A 744 -10.30 23.69 -20.61
N GLY A 745 -10.39 24.60 -19.64
CA GLY A 745 -11.54 25.52 -19.51
C GLY A 745 -12.77 24.96 -18.79
N ASN A 746 -12.73 23.68 -18.40
CA ASN A 746 -13.77 23.02 -17.60
C ASN A 746 -13.79 23.52 -16.15
N ILE A 747 -14.96 23.51 -15.52
CA ILE A 747 -15.14 23.86 -14.11
C ILE A 747 -15.21 22.59 -13.27
N THR A 748 -14.21 22.41 -12.40
CA THR A 748 -14.14 21.33 -11.42
C THR A 748 -14.97 21.61 -10.18
N LEU A 749 -15.17 20.58 -9.36
CA LEU A 749 -15.86 20.65 -8.08
C LEU A 749 -14.92 20.17 -6.97
N ASN A 750 -14.20 21.11 -6.36
CA ASN A 750 -13.17 20.81 -5.37
C ASN A 750 -13.75 20.81 -3.95
N ALA A 751 -13.33 19.87 -3.09
CA ALA A 751 -13.66 19.93 -1.67
C ALA A 751 -12.58 20.73 -0.92
N ARG A 752 -13.00 21.86 -0.35
CA ARG A 752 -12.19 22.83 0.40
C ARG A 752 -12.54 22.76 1.88
N ASN A 753 -11.63 23.26 2.73
CA ASN A 753 -11.85 23.44 4.17
C ASN A 753 -12.38 22.20 4.92
N THR A 754 -12.05 21.00 4.41
CA THR A 754 -12.53 19.72 4.93
C THR A 754 -12.13 19.52 6.39
N VAL A 755 -13.09 19.14 7.23
CA VAL A 755 -12.86 18.68 8.61
C VAL A 755 -13.60 17.37 8.83
N ILE A 756 -12.86 16.32 9.21
CA ILE A 756 -13.39 14.99 9.52
C ILE A 756 -13.41 14.83 11.05
N THR A 757 -14.54 14.39 11.60
CA THR A 757 -14.76 14.24 13.04
C THR A 757 -15.00 12.79 13.42
N GLU A 758 -14.24 12.33 14.41
CA GLU A 758 -14.35 11.02 15.07
C GLU A 758 -14.57 11.26 16.57
N ASP A 759 -15.77 11.06 17.09
CA ASP A 759 -16.10 11.25 18.51
C ASP A 759 -16.65 9.93 19.08
N GLY A 760 -15.97 9.37 20.09
CA GLY A 760 -16.15 7.97 20.49
C GLY A 760 -17.30 7.66 21.43
N ASP A 761 -18.13 8.66 21.75
CA ASP A 761 -19.20 8.55 22.75
C ASP A 761 -20.43 9.41 22.36
N THR A 762 -20.58 9.71 21.07
CA THR A 762 -21.72 10.44 20.49
C THR A 762 -22.40 9.64 19.38
N ALA A 763 -23.68 9.96 19.12
CA ALA A 763 -24.56 9.20 18.23
C ALA A 763 -24.60 7.69 18.59
N THR A 764 -24.04 6.83 17.74
CA THR A 764 -23.95 5.37 17.96
C THR A 764 -22.55 4.89 18.35
N ASN A 765 -21.56 5.78 18.43
CA ASN A 765 -20.18 5.41 18.72
C ASN A 765 -20.01 5.01 20.20
N THR A 766 -19.22 3.97 20.46
CA THR A 766 -18.95 3.44 21.82
C THR A 766 -17.46 3.17 22.10
N TRP A 767 -16.57 3.53 21.18
CA TRP A 767 -15.13 3.22 21.30
C TRP A 767 -14.39 4.00 22.38
N ALA A 768 -14.99 5.06 22.94
CA ALA A 768 -14.44 5.83 24.07
C ALA A 768 -15.26 5.69 25.38
N ALA A 769 -16.17 4.70 25.45
CA ALA A 769 -16.99 4.44 26.62
C ALA A 769 -16.17 3.92 27.83
N GLU A 770 -16.69 4.05 29.06
CA GLU A 770 -16.04 3.54 30.28
C GLU A 770 -16.84 2.40 30.93
N ILE A 771 -16.14 1.33 31.34
CA ILE A 771 -16.67 0.18 32.08
C ILE A 771 -15.87 0.02 33.38
N ALA A 772 -16.56 -0.12 34.52
CA ALA A 772 -15.97 -0.24 35.85
C ALA A 772 -15.01 0.89 36.29
N GLY A 773 -14.92 1.98 35.53
CA GLY A 773 -14.00 3.11 35.75
C GLY A 773 -12.78 3.12 34.83
N GLU A 774 -12.70 2.19 33.87
CA GLU A 774 -11.65 2.12 32.84
C GLU A 774 -12.27 2.26 31.43
N ILE A 775 -11.57 2.85 30.47
CA ILE A 775 -12.03 3.05 29.08
C ILE A 775 -12.02 1.72 28.30
N THR A 776 -12.97 1.50 27.39
CA THR A 776 -13.04 0.28 26.56
C THR A 776 -11.87 0.16 25.60
N THR A 777 -11.41 1.28 25.01
CA THR A 777 -10.22 1.28 24.17
C THR A 777 -9.32 2.51 24.38
N SER A 778 -8.03 2.29 24.65
CA SER A 778 -7.04 3.35 24.88
C SER A 778 -6.41 3.87 23.58
N HIS A 779 -5.88 5.08 23.63
CA HIS A 779 -5.10 5.70 22.56
C HIS A 779 -3.72 5.07 22.44
N VAL A 780 -3.25 4.92 21.21
CA VAL A 780 -1.87 4.52 20.90
C VAL A 780 -1.11 5.77 20.44
N MET A 781 -0.26 6.31 21.31
CA MET A 781 0.52 7.53 21.05
C MET A 781 1.28 7.45 19.71
N ASN A 782 1.23 8.50 18.89
CA ASN A 782 1.84 8.57 17.55
C ASN A 782 1.28 7.56 16.52
N SER A 783 0.10 6.95 16.77
CA SER A 783 -0.54 6.05 15.80
C SER A 783 -1.43 6.76 14.77
N VAL A 784 -1.68 8.05 14.94
CA VAL A 784 -2.44 8.84 13.97
C VAL A 784 -1.56 9.10 12.76
N THR A 785 -2.01 8.62 11.60
CA THR A 785 -1.42 8.96 10.30
C THR A 785 -2.50 9.49 9.37
N ALA A 786 -2.13 10.37 8.46
CA ALA A 786 -3.03 10.90 7.45
C ALA A 786 -2.25 11.25 6.19
N THR A 787 -2.90 11.20 5.03
CA THR A 787 -2.28 11.58 3.75
C THR A 787 -1.90 13.06 3.71
N PHE A 788 -2.68 13.92 4.39
CA PHE A 788 -2.47 15.37 4.42
C PHE A 788 -2.80 15.96 5.80
N GLY A 789 -2.29 17.16 6.08
CA GLY A 789 -2.81 18.01 7.15
C GLY A 789 -2.44 17.61 8.58
N THR A 790 -3.35 17.90 9.52
CA THR A 790 -3.12 17.75 10.97
C THR A 790 -4.38 17.31 11.69
N THR A 791 -4.21 16.60 12.80
CA THR A 791 -5.30 16.14 13.67
C THR A 791 -5.24 16.86 15.02
N GLN A 792 -6.39 17.33 15.50
CA GLN A 792 -6.59 17.80 16.87
C GLN A 792 -7.20 16.68 17.72
N TYR A 793 -6.82 16.65 19.00
CA TYR A 793 -7.08 15.55 19.91
C TYR A 793 -7.75 16.08 21.19
N PHE A 794 -8.86 15.47 21.59
CA PHE A 794 -9.67 15.93 22.72
C PHE A 794 -9.78 14.83 23.80
N PRO A 795 -9.76 15.20 25.10
CA PRO A 795 -10.00 16.54 25.64
C PRO A 795 -8.77 17.46 25.75
N ALA A 796 -7.54 16.95 25.69
CA ALA A 796 -6.36 17.69 26.18
C ALA A 796 -5.08 17.57 25.31
N GLY A 797 -5.21 17.30 24.00
CA GLY A 797 -4.09 16.96 23.13
C GLY A 797 -3.89 15.45 23.03
N GLU A 798 -2.80 15.02 22.38
CA GLU A 798 -2.48 13.59 22.25
C GLU A 798 -2.06 13.03 23.61
N GLN A 799 -2.85 12.11 24.14
CA GLN A 799 -2.66 11.47 25.45
C GLN A 799 -3.17 10.03 25.41
N ALA A 800 -2.61 9.16 26.25
CA ALA A 800 -3.06 7.79 26.43
C ALA A 800 -3.21 7.50 27.93
N GLY A 801 -4.32 6.88 28.32
CA GLY A 801 -4.63 6.63 29.72
C GLY A 801 -5.83 5.71 29.89
N THR A 802 -6.00 5.16 31.10
CA THR A 802 -7.05 4.17 31.34
C THR A 802 -8.46 4.77 31.51
N THR A 803 -8.63 6.08 31.39
CA THR A 803 -9.94 6.76 31.57
C THR A 803 -10.17 7.78 30.46
N LYS A 804 -11.42 8.06 30.13
CA LYS A 804 -11.84 9.03 29.10
C LYS A 804 -11.35 10.46 29.37
N ALA A 805 -11.04 10.79 30.63
CA ALA A 805 -10.42 12.06 30.99
C ALA A 805 -8.90 12.13 30.70
N ALA A 806 -8.22 10.97 30.67
CA ALA A 806 -6.77 10.84 30.47
C ALA A 806 -6.37 10.24 29.09
N ASP A 807 -7.35 9.79 28.31
CA ASP A 807 -7.19 9.27 26.96
C ASP A 807 -7.76 10.23 25.89
N VAL A 808 -7.68 9.88 24.60
CA VAL A 808 -8.29 10.67 23.52
C VAL A 808 -9.66 10.10 23.18
N ALA A 809 -10.71 10.85 23.50
CA ALA A 809 -12.10 10.47 23.27
C ALA A 809 -12.69 11.03 21.95
N LYS A 810 -12.01 12.01 21.33
CA LYS A 810 -12.41 12.60 20.04
C LYS A 810 -11.19 13.09 19.24
N TYR A 811 -11.28 12.97 17.93
CA TYR A 811 -10.40 13.61 16.94
C TYR A 811 -11.17 14.59 16.06
N GLU A 812 -10.50 15.68 15.67
CA GLU A 812 -10.89 16.51 14.51
C GLU A 812 -9.70 16.55 13.56
N HIS A 813 -9.82 15.89 12.41
CA HIS A 813 -8.79 15.84 11.39
C HIS A 813 -9.07 16.87 10.29
N THR A 814 -8.09 17.72 9.99
CA THR A 814 -8.16 18.74 8.94
C THR A 814 -7.06 18.46 7.92
N PRO A 815 -7.38 17.94 6.70
CA PRO A 815 -6.40 17.68 5.65
C PRO A 815 -5.59 18.92 5.21
N GLY A 816 -6.11 20.14 5.43
CA GLY A 816 -5.39 21.39 5.20
C GLY A 816 -5.06 21.69 3.73
N VAL A 817 -5.49 20.83 2.81
CA VAL A 817 -5.34 20.91 1.36
C VAL A 817 -6.70 20.88 0.68
N VAL A 818 -6.74 21.25 -0.61
CA VAL A 818 -7.94 21.16 -1.43
C VAL A 818 -8.02 19.75 -2.05
N ILE A 819 -9.07 19.00 -1.75
CA ILE A 819 -9.29 17.67 -2.33
C ILE A 819 -9.88 17.85 -3.73
N GLN A 820 -9.00 17.82 -4.72
CA GLN A 820 -9.33 17.86 -6.15
C GLN A 820 -10.27 16.69 -6.55
N PRO A 821 -11.05 16.80 -7.63
CA PRO A 821 -11.83 15.70 -8.18
C PRO A 821 -11.02 14.41 -8.38
N GLN A 822 -11.62 13.25 -8.09
CA GLN A 822 -11.00 11.92 -7.94
C GLN A 822 -9.85 11.78 -6.92
N ALA A 823 -9.31 12.87 -6.36
CA ALA A 823 -8.30 12.77 -5.31
C ALA A 823 -8.91 12.21 -4.02
N GLN A 824 -8.09 11.46 -3.29
CA GLN A 824 -8.45 10.90 -2.00
C GLN A 824 -7.31 11.07 -0.99
N GLY A 825 -7.66 10.99 0.29
CA GLY A 825 -6.72 10.74 1.36
C GLY A 825 -7.29 9.74 2.35
N ASP A 826 -6.42 9.17 3.17
CA ASP A 826 -6.79 8.40 4.35
C ASP A 826 -6.56 9.24 5.61
N PHE A 827 -7.45 9.11 6.58
CA PHE A 827 -7.21 9.44 7.98
C PHE A 827 -7.26 8.13 8.78
N VAL A 828 -6.17 7.81 9.47
CA VAL A 828 -5.98 6.56 10.21
C VAL A 828 -5.69 6.86 11.67
N PHE A 829 -6.27 6.09 12.57
CA PHE A 829 -5.91 6.12 13.98
C PHE A 829 -6.10 4.75 14.64
N ARG A 830 -5.27 4.45 15.64
CA ARG A 830 -5.28 3.16 16.33
C ARG A 830 -5.82 3.27 17.76
N ARG A 831 -6.60 2.29 18.15
CA ARG A 831 -7.17 2.09 19.49
C ARG A 831 -6.71 0.74 20.00
N LYS A 832 -6.25 0.64 21.24
CA LYS A 832 -5.97 -0.65 21.87
C LYS A 832 -7.21 -1.09 22.65
N VAL A 833 -7.74 -2.28 22.39
CA VAL A 833 -8.69 -2.91 23.33
C VAL A 833 -7.91 -3.27 24.59
N ASN A 834 -8.32 -2.70 25.72
CA ASN A 834 -7.60 -2.88 26.98
C ASN A 834 -7.63 -4.34 27.43
#